data_AF-A0A960JL52-F1
#
_entry.id   AF-A0A960JL52-F1
#
_cell.length_a   1.000
_cell.length_b   1.000
_cell.length_c   1.000
_cell.angle_alpha   90.00
_cell.angle_beta   90.00
_cell.angle_gamma   90.00
#
_symmetry.space_group_name_H-M   'P 1'
#
loop_
_entity.id
_entity.type
_entity.pdbx_description
1 polymer ?
#
loop_
_entity_poly.entity_id
_entity_poly.type
_entity_poly.pdbx_seq_one_letter_code
_entity_poly.pdbx_strand_id
1 'polypeptide(L)'
;MVAPLPPSVEVTFCPVDPPRRSLVACRLPERDQAQDDLFTVAPDPPELPGERSLFTHVAPRRGGDRPTATDTMANLVPLIDLVPRLIAATSEASTSQRALGEVVRAGLALVAAGRLLPCVTPTGWDSWAVAPLGSEDHAVLGALAASLPPEVHATPLPGTRSGSRLAGAEATVLSVWDALADALPRGEASEALAGSHLYSAEAPTRVPHLRPWAAKAIAQRCRGAALELCLHPPDSPESGDPWRLILRLRSRAHPTVAVLASGIADSDQRHRLGPTPWEDLRSELARAGAHWVVPPELAAVDHPTDTVLTDGQLDALIDATDALKRAGIRLFWPDDAALTTVKIRAELRPPSSGAFGMEELCDTRWRAHVDGRRLNADELDQLLASRRPLIRTPDGWVRVPDEVTAKLRTRGPEVTVGSAIADLMAGLEDEAGEPEGAGLGRLALEDTHAAEPTVVASPELVKRARRLAELAHEQPATDLSVPGLKAELRHYQVRGVAWMAGLAELGMGGVLADDMGLGKTLQTIAVHQLLHGPDAPTVPPLGRSESPEAPAGSGETPAAPLGPTLVVAPTSLLGTWERECRRFAPDTPVRRYHGARRDLGNLADNAVVVTTYGVLRRDHGELGKRTWGIVVADEAQAVKNPVSRAARSLRRVPGRFRLALTGTPVE
;
A
#
# COMPACT_ATOMS: atom_id res chain seq x y z
N MET A 1 -19.73 -24.19 16.89
CA MET A 1 -20.30 -22.95 17.45
C MET A 1 -21.14 -23.32 18.66
N VAL A 2 -20.90 -22.70 19.81
CA VAL A 2 -21.72 -22.92 21.01
C VAL A 2 -23.03 -22.15 20.83
N ALA A 3 -24.17 -22.81 21.04
CA ALA A 3 -25.48 -22.17 20.90
C ALA A 3 -25.68 -21.07 21.97
N PRO A 4 -26.29 -19.91 21.63
CA PRO A 4 -26.59 -18.86 22.59
C PRO A 4 -27.55 -19.37 23.67
N LEU A 5 -27.63 -18.64 24.79
CA LEU A 5 -28.63 -18.92 25.81
C LEU A 5 -30.05 -18.67 25.24
N PRO A 6 -31.07 -19.40 25.72
CA PRO A 6 -32.45 -19.14 25.29
C PRO A 6 -32.86 -17.68 25.56
N PRO A 7 -33.64 -17.05 24.65
CA PRO A 7 -34.08 -15.66 24.77
C PRO A 7 -34.72 -15.27 26.10
N SER A 8 -35.46 -16.20 26.70
CA SER A 8 -36.21 -16.01 27.94
C SER A 8 -35.36 -16.09 29.22
N VAL A 9 -34.06 -16.40 29.12
CA VAL A 9 -33.20 -16.54 30.31
C VAL A 9 -32.70 -15.19 30.77
N GLU A 10 -32.83 -14.91 32.07
CA GLU A 10 -32.18 -13.79 32.72
C GLU A 10 -30.87 -14.23 33.37
N VAL A 11 -29.87 -13.35 33.33
CA VAL A 11 -28.55 -13.60 33.91
C VAL A 11 -28.22 -12.59 34.99
N THR A 12 -27.67 -13.07 36.09
CA THR A 12 -27.16 -12.26 37.21
C THR A 12 -25.71 -12.62 37.48
N PHE A 13 -24.81 -11.63 37.54
CA PHE A 13 -23.41 -11.86 37.86
C PHE A 13 -23.21 -12.03 39.37
N CYS A 14 -22.51 -13.09 39.74
CA CYS A 14 -22.26 -13.49 41.12
C CYS A 14 -20.75 -13.40 41.41
N PRO A 15 -20.25 -12.27 41.94
CA PRO A 15 -18.84 -12.12 42.24
C PRO A 15 -18.41 -13.09 43.35
N VAL A 16 -17.28 -13.78 43.14
CA VAL A 16 -16.66 -14.69 44.10
C VAL A 16 -15.21 -14.26 44.35
N ASP A 17 -14.69 -14.53 45.54
CA ASP A 17 -13.27 -14.35 45.87
C ASP A 17 -12.56 -15.72 45.92
N PRO A 18 -11.56 -16.00 45.06
CA PRO A 18 -10.97 -15.09 44.06
C PRO A 18 -11.82 -14.89 42.79
N PRO A 19 -11.63 -13.77 42.06
CA PRO A 19 -12.47 -13.37 40.91
C PRO A 19 -12.67 -14.45 39.86
N ARG A 20 -11.66 -15.28 39.55
CA ARG A 20 -11.76 -16.39 38.58
C ARG A 20 -12.79 -17.46 38.92
N ARG A 21 -13.30 -17.49 40.15
CA ARG A 21 -14.39 -18.39 40.57
C ARG A 21 -15.78 -17.76 40.47
N SER A 22 -15.88 -16.55 39.93
CA SER A 22 -17.16 -15.85 39.79
C SER A 22 -18.12 -16.63 38.90
N LEU A 23 -19.39 -16.59 39.29
CA LEU A 23 -20.46 -17.36 38.66
C LEU A 23 -21.44 -16.41 37.97
N VAL A 24 -22.30 -16.99 37.13
CA VAL A 24 -23.46 -16.35 36.55
C VAL A 24 -24.67 -17.22 36.87
N ALA A 25 -25.66 -16.64 37.53
CA ALA A 25 -26.94 -17.29 37.78
C ALA A 25 -27.84 -17.13 36.55
N CYS A 26 -28.21 -18.23 35.93
CA CYS A 26 -29.14 -18.29 34.81
C CYS A 26 -30.53 -18.73 35.31
N ARG A 27 -31.56 -17.91 35.08
CA ARG A 27 -32.94 -18.18 35.54
C ARG A 27 -33.97 -17.86 34.47
N LEU A 28 -35.12 -18.52 34.53
CA LEU A 28 -36.31 -18.10 33.78
C LEU A 28 -37.08 -17.08 34.63
N PRO A 29 -37.70 -16.05 34.03
CA PRO A 29 -38.55 -15.13 34.76
C PRO A 29 -39.72 -15.89 35.41
N GLU A 30 -40.08 -15.50 36.63
CA GLU A 30 -41.27 -16.05 37.29
C GLU A 30 -42.50 -15.71 36.43
N ARG A 31 -43.22 -16.73 35.94
CA ARG A 31 -44.53 -16.51 35.30
C ARG A 31 -45.48 -15.93 36.34
N ASP A 32 -46.14 -14.83 35.99
CA ASP A 32 -47.23 -14.29 36.79
C ASP A 32 -48.39 -15.30 36.74
N GLN A 33 -48.59 -16.07 37.80
CA GLN A 33 -49.66 -17.09 37.92
C GLN A 33 -51.07 -16.48 38.04
N ALA A 34 -51.34 -15.37 37.34
CA ALA A 34 -52.65 -14.71 37.36
C ALA A 34 -53.54 -15.06 36.16
N GLN A 35 -53.03 -15.73 35.12
CA GLN A 35 -53.82 -16.17 33.96
C GLN A 35 -53.25 -17.48 33.37
N ASP A 36 -53.34 -18.59 34.10
CA ASP A 36 -53.27 -19.90 33.44
C ASP A 36 -54.70 -20.39 33.21
N ASP A 37 -55.15 -20.27 31.96
CA ASP A 37 -56.27 -21.03 31.44
C ASP A 37 -55.97 -22.52 31.61
N LEU A 38 -56.93 -23.24 32.19
CA LEU A 38 -56.87 -24.63 32.67
C LEU A 38 -56.55 -25.72 31.61
N PHE A 39 -56.05 -25.38 30.41
CA PHE A 39 -55.91 -26.33 29.30
C PHE A 39 -54.63 -26.25 28.43
N THR A 40 -53.61 -25.48 28.80
CA THR A 40 -52.31 -25.52 28.07
C THR A 40 -51.23 -26.23 28.87
N VAL A 41 -50.80 -27.40 28.38
CA VAL A 41 -49.54 -28.03 28.80
C VAL A 41 -48.40 -27.10 28.41
N ALA A 42 -47.76 -26.45 29.39
CA ALA A 42 -46.58 -25.63 29.14
C ALA A 42 -45.46 -26.54 28.57
N PRO A 43 -44.71 -26.10 27.55
CA PRO A 43 -43.54 -26.85 27.09
C PRO A 43 -42.55 -27.03 28.23
N ASP A 44 -41.84 -28.17 28.24
CA ASP A 44 -40.78 -28.42 29.21
C ASP A 44 -39.77 -27.25 29.19
N PRO A 45 -39.34 -26.76 30.37
CA PRO A 45 -38.42 -25.64 30.43
C PRO A 45 -37.11 -25.99 29.70
N PRO A 46 -36.51 -25.03 28.98
CA PRO A 46 -35.26 -25.27 28.27
C PRO A 46 -34.15 -25.71 29.24
N GLU A 47 -33.32 -26.67 28.82
CA GLU A 47 -32.20 -27.15 29.61
C GLU A 47 -31.14 -26.03 29.74
N LEU A 48 -30.88 -25.61 30.98
CA LEU A 48 -29.93 -24.54 31.29
C LEU A 48 -28.55 -25.13 31.66
N PRO A 49 -27.44 -24.54 31.21
CA PRO A 49 -26.10 -24.97 31.62
C PRO A 49 -25.90 -24.73 33.12
N GLY A 50 -25.03 -25.53 33.75
CA GLY A 50 -24.63 -25.35 35.15
C GLY A 50 -25.41 -26.18 36.17
N GLU A 51 -25.05 -26.04 37.43
CA GLU A 51 -25.66 -26.77 38.53
C GLU A 51 -26.85 -26.00 39.10
N ARG A 52 -28.00 -26.67 39.22
CA ARG A 52 -29.21 -26.06 39.76
C ARG A 52 -29.10 -25.92 41.28
N SER A 53 -29.06 -24.69 41.77
CA SER A 53 -28.84 -24.38 43.18
C SER A 53 -29.73 -23.22 43.66
N LEU A 54 -29.83 -23.07 44.98
CA LEU A 54 -30.50 -21.93 45.58
C LEU A 54 -29.60 -20.68 45.48
N PHE A 55 -30.15 -19.61 44.92
CA PHE A 55 -29.45 -18.34 44.68
C PHE A 55 -30.24 -17.18 45.28
N THR A 56 -29.57 -16.40 46.13
CA THR A 56 -30.13 -15.19 46.73
C THR A 56 -29.87 -13.99 45.83
N HIS A 57 -30.93 -13.27 45.46
CA HIS A 57 -30.84 -12.01 44.74
C HIS A 57 -31.75 -10.95 45.38
N VAL A 58 -31.50 -9.68 45.07
CA VAL A 58 -32.35 -8.58 45.53
C VAL A 58 -33.36 -8.25 44.45
N ALA A 59 -34.64 -8.36 44.79
CA ALA A 59 -35.75 -8.03 43.91
C ALA A 59 -36.74 -7.07 44.59
N PRO A 60 -37.57 -6.33 43.83
CA PRO A 60 -38.69 -5.58 44.39
C PRO A 60 -39.63 -6.51 45.14
N ARG A 61 -40.10 -6.11 46.33
CA ARG A 61 -41.08 -6.89 47.10
C ARG A 61 -42.43 -6.86 46.39
N ARG A 62 -43.06 -8.02 46.15
CA ARG A 62 -44.45 -8.08 45.65
C ARG A 62 -45.36 -7.27 46.59
N GLY A 63 -45.92 -6.16 46.09
CA GLY A 63 -46.82 -5.28 46.83
C GLY A 63 -46.18 -4.25 47.77
N GLY A 64 -44.88 -3.93 47.64
CA GLY A 64 -44.27 -2.84 48.42
C GLY A 64 -43.02 -2.22 47.80
N ASP A 65 -42.73 -0.96 48.15
CA ASP A 65 -41.67 -0.13 47.54
C ASP A 65 -40.23 -0.48 47.93
N ARG A 66 -40.01 -1.42 48.86
CA ARG A 66 -38.65 -1.75 49.35
C ARG A 66 -38.13 -3.06 48.76
N PRO A 67 -36.94 -3.07 48.14
CA PRO A 67 -36.32 -4.29 47.64
C PRO A 67 -35.90 -5.20 48.81
N THR A 68 -36.06 -6.51 48.63
CA THR A 68 -35.73 -7.54 49.63
C THR A 68 -34.88 -8.64 49.01
N ALA A 69 -34.01 -9.25 49.81
CA ALA A 69 -33.31 -10.47 49.42
C ALA A 69 -34.32 -11.61 49.28
N THR A 70 -34.25 -12.32 48.16
CA THR A 70 -35.15 -13.42 47.80
C THR A 70 -34.33 -14.57 47.25
N ASP A 71 -34.58 -15.77 47.79
CA ASP A 71 -33.98 -17.00 47.34
C ASP A 71 -34.79 -17.60 46.19
N THR A 72 -34.11 -17.93 45.09
CA THR A 72 -34.72 -18.54 43.90
C THR A 72 -33.86 -19.70 43.42
N MET A 73 -34.46 -20.65 42.71
CA MET A 73 -33.67 -21.68 42.02
C MET A 73 -33.09 -21.10 40.73
N ALA A 74 -31.77 -21.17 40.58
CA ALA A 74 -31.06 -20.77 39.37
C ALA A 74 -29.99 -21.81 39.01
N ASN A 75 -29.59 -21.84 37.74
CA ASN A 75 -28.44 -22.63 37.34
C ASN A 75 -27.19 -21.76 37.43
N LEU A 76 -26.24 -22.17 38.26
CA LEU A 76 -24.99 -21.45 38.47
C LEU A 76 -23.93 -21.98 37.50
N VAL A 77 -23.33 -21.07 36.73
CA VAL A 77 -22.31 -21.39 35.72
C VAL A 77 -21.07 -20.54 35.99
N PRO A 78 -19.83 -21.07 35.96
CA PRO A 78 -18.63 -20.24 35.94
C PRO A 78 -18.68 -19.22 34.81
N LEU A 79 -18.33 -17.96 35.09
CA LEU A 79 -18.38 -16.89 34.09
C LEU A 79 -17.62 -17.28 32.81
N ILE A 80 -16.43 -17.86 32.98
CA ILE A 80 -15.53 -18.21 31.86
C ILE A 80 -16.16 -19.22 30.89
N ASP A 81 -16.90 -20.19 31.41
CA ASP A 81 -17.60 -21.21 30.60
C ASP A 81 -18.77 -20.62 29.83
N LEU A 82 -19.34 -19.51 30.35
CA LEU A 82 -20.48 -18.83 29.75
C LEU A 82 -20.09 -17.76 28.72
N VAL A 83 -18.83 -17.31 28.72
CA VAL A 83 -18.31 -16.26 27.79
C VAL A 83 -18.70 -16.53 26.33
N PRO A 84 -18.48 -17.72 25.74
CA PRO A 84 -18.81 -17.97 24.33
C PRO A 84 -20.30 -17.77 24.01
N ARG A 85 -21.20 -18.02 24.98
CA ARG A 85 -22.64 -17.85 24.82
C ARG A 85 -23.08 -16.40 24.97
N LEU A 86 -22.46 -15.66 25.90
CA LEU A 86 -22.75 -14.25 26.16
C LEU A 86 -22.33 -13.36 24.97
N ILE A 87 -21.15 -13.61 24.39
CA ILE A 87 -20.70 -12.87 23.20
C ILE A 87 -21.46 -13.27 21.92
N ALA A 88 -22.20 -14.37 21.94
CA ALA A 88 -23.06 -14.81 20.84
C ALA A 88 -24.52 -14.35 20.99
N ALA A 89 -24.85 -13.57 22.02
CA ALA A 89 -26.20 -13.08 22.27
C ALA A 89 -26.71 -12.25 21.08
N THR A 90 -27.90 -12.60 20.57
CA THR A 90 -28.58 -11.92 19.47
C THR A 90 -29.50 -10.80 19.97
N SER A 91 -30.15 -10.06 19.06
CA SER A 91 -31.17 -9.07 19.42
C SER A 91 -32.38 -9.67 20.16
N GLU A 92 -32.61 -10.98 20.03
CA GLU A 92 -33.69 -11.70 20.73
C GLU A 92 -33.33 -12.06 22.17
N ALA A 93 -32.05 -12.01 22.55
CA ALA A 93 -31.62 -12.31 23.90
C ALA A 93 -32.15 -11.28 24.92
N SER A 94 -32.38 -11.73 26.15
CA SER A 94 -32.84 -10.86 27.23
C SER A 94 -31.90 -9.68 27.45
N THR A 95 -32.43 -8.58 27.99
CA THR A 95 -31.65 -7.35 28.24
C THR A 95 -30.45 -7.62 29.15
N SER A 96 -30.61 -8.47 30.16
CA SER A 96 -29.51 -8.86 31.07
C SER A 96 -28.41 -9.64 30.34
N GLN A 97 -28.76 -10.54 29.42
CA GLN A 97 -27.78 -11.29 28.62
C GLN A 97 -26.96 -10.36 27.71
N ARG A 98 -27.64 -9.46 26.99
CA ARG A 98 -26.98 -8.52 26.08
C ARG A 98 -26.06 -7.57 26.84
N ALA A 99 -26.53 -7.01 27.95
CA ALA A 99 -25.73 -6.11 28.77
C ALA A 99 -24.48 -6.80 29.35
N LEU A 100 -24.62 -8.00 29.92
CA LEU A 100 -23.48 -8.76 30.43
C LEU A 100 -22.53 -9.17 29.28
N GLY A 101 -23.06 -9.51 28.11
CA GLY A 101 -22.28 -9.80 26.90
C GLY A 101 -21.40 -8.62 26.46
N GLU A 102 -21.94 -7.40 26.44
CA GLU A 102 -21.17 -6.19 26.10
C GLU A 102 -20.10 -5.88 27.15
N VAL A 103 -20.41 -6.04 28.44
CA VAL A 103 -19.41 -5.93 29.51
C VAL A 103 -18.27 -6.94 29.31
N VAL A 104 -18.60 -8.18 28.96
CA VAL A 104 -17.62 -9.23 28.68
C VAL A 104 -16.77 -8.90 27.45
N ARG A 105 -17.37 -8.42 26.34
CA ARG A 105 -16.61 -8.01 25.15
C ARG A 105 -15.59 -6.91 25.46
N ALA A 106 -16.01 -5.88 26.19
CA ALA A 106 -15.13 -4.79 26.60
C ALA A 106 -13.97 -5.31 27.48
N GLY A 107 -14.28 -6.18 28.44
CA GLY A 107 -13.28 -6.81 29.30
C GLY A 107 -12.28 -7.66 28.51
N LEU A 108 -12.76 -8.49 27.58
CA LEU A 108 -11.90 -9.30 26.71
C LEU A 108 -10.97 -8.45 25.84
N ALA A 109 -11.44 -7.31 25.33
CA ALA A 109 -10.60 -6.38 24.57
C ALA A 109 -9.46 -5.80 25.44
N LEU A 110 -9.75 -5.45 26.70
CA LEU A 110 -8.75 -4.96 27.65
C LEU A 110 -7.73 -6.06 28.01
N VAL A 111 -8.19 -7.30 28.24
CA VAL A 111 -7.32 -8.46 28.49
C VAL A 111 -6.43 -8.74 27.27
N ALA A 112 -6.98 -8.72 26.06
CA ALA A 112 -6.23 -8.92 24.82
C ALA A 112 -5.21 -7.80 24.55
N ALA A 113 -5.51 -6.57 24.98
CA ALA A 113 -4.58 -5.45 24.95
C ALA A 113 -3.49 -5.51 26.06
N GLY A 114 -3.46 -6.57 26.85
CA GLY A 114 -2.46 -6.78 27.92
C GLY A 114 -2.65 -5.88 29.13
N ARG A 115 -3.86 -5.37 29.38
CA ARG A 115 -4.19 -4.54 30.56
C ARG A 115 -4.38 -5.40 31.80
N LEU A 116 -3.33 -6.11 32.22
CA LEU A 116 -3.36 -7.03 33.35
C LEU A 116 -2.40 -6.60 34.45
N LEU A 117 -2.85 -6.68 35.71
CA LEU A 117 -2.01 -6.46 36.88
C LEU A 117 -2.15 -7.59 37.91
N PRO A 118 -1.02 -8.11 38.45
CA PRO A 118 -1.06 -9.05 39.55
C PRO A 118 -1.53 -8.33 40.82
N CYS A 119 -2.49 -8.93 41.51
CA CYS A 119 -3.19 -8.38 42.66
C CYS A 119 -3.34 -9.44 43.76
N VAL A 120 -3.58 -8.99 45.00
CA VAL A 120 -3.95 -9.87 46.10
C VAL A 120 -5.32 -9.47 46.62
N THR A 121 -6.25 -10.42 46.62
CA THR A 121 -7.64 -10.15 46.99
C THR A 121 -7.80 -9.77 48.47
N PRO A 122 -8.92 -9.13 48.86
CA PRO A 122 -9.21 -8.79 50.25
C PRO A 122 -9.26 -9.98 51.21
N THR A 123 -9.50 -11.21 50.75
CA THR A 123 -9.36 -12.42 51.57
C THR A 123 -7.99 -13.10 51.47
N GLY A 124 -7.13 -12.68 50.52
CA GLY A 124 -5.70 -12.99 50.52
C GLY A 124 -5.28 -14.01 49.47
N TRP A 125 -6.01 -14.08 48.36
CA TRP A 125 -5.69 -14.95 47.23
C TRP A 125 -4.91 -14.20 46.16
N ASP A 126 -4.10 -14.93 45.40
CA ASP A 126 -3.51 -14.44 44.16
C ASP A 126 -4.62 -14.14 43.14
N SER A 127 -4.49 -13.04 42.41
CA SER A 127 -5.46 -12.65 41.40
C SER A 127 -4.83 -11.79 40.31
N TRP A 128 -5.46 -11.73 39.14
CA TRP A 128 -5.24 -10.65 38.17
C TRP A 128 -6.42 -9.69 38.17
N ALA A 129 -6.15 -8.42 37.91
CA ALA A 129 -7.15 -7.39 37.71
C ALA A 129 -6.94 -6.66 36.38
N VAL A 130 -8.01 -6.10 35.81
CA VAL A 130 -7.91 -5.28 34.60
C VAL A 130 -7.40 -3.90 34.97
N ALA A 131 -6.14 -3.63 34.64
CA ALA A 131 -5.48 -2.36 34.94
C ALA A 131 -4.17 -2.15 34.16
N PRO A 132 -3.72 -0.89 33.97
CA PRO A 132 -4.40 0.35 34.34
C PRO A 132 -5.44 0.73 33.29
N LEU A 133 -6.51 1.40 33.73
CA LEU A 133 -7.52 1.98 32.85
C LEU A 133 -7.09 3.40 32.44
N GLY A 134 -7.14 3.69 31.15
CA GLY A 134 -6.96 5.03 30.60
C GLY A 134 -8.25 5.86 30.65
N SER A 135 -8.21 7.10 30.16
CA SER A 135 -9.38 7.99 30.13
C SER A 135 -10.51 7.45 29.24
N GLU A 136 -10.17 6.84 28.10
CA GLU A 136 -11.14 6.19 27.20
C GLU A 136 -11.77 4.96 27.87
N ASP A 137 -10.95 4.14 28.54
CA ASP A 137 -11.42 2.96 29.28
C ASP A 137 -12.39 3.36 30.41
N HIS A 138 -12.11 4.46 31.12
CA HIS A 138 -13.00 5.02 32.14
C HIS A 138 -14.33 5.54 31.56
N ALA A 139 -14.32 6.11 30.36
CA ALA A 139 -15.54 6.54 29.68
C ALA A 139 -16.41 5.32 29.28
N VAL A 140 -15.78 4.26 28.75
CA VAL A 140 -16.45 2.99 28.43
C VAL A 140 -17.03 2.35 29.69
N LEU A 141 -16.25 2.30 30.78
CA LEU A 141 -16.71 1.82 32.09
C LEU A 141 -17.96 2.57 32.56
N GLY A 142 -17.94 3.91 32.50
CA GLY A 142 -19.08 4.74 32.90
C GLY A 142 -20.33 4.50 32.03
N ALA A 143 -20.16 4.35 30.72
CA ALA A 143 -21.27 4.06 29.79
C ALA A 143 -21.88 2.67 30.02
N LEU A 144 -21.04 1.65 30.23
CA LEU A 144 -21.50 0.29 30.56
C LEU A 144 -22.22 0.27 31.91
N ALA A 145 -21.68 0.94 32.93
CA ALA A 145 -22.30 1.04 34.24
C ALA A 145 -23.67 1.75 34.19
N ALA A 146 -23.78 2.84 33.41
CA ALA A 146 -25.02 3.59 33.26
C ALA A 146 -26.13 2.81 32.51
N SER A 147 -25.74 1.86 31.66
CA SER A 147 -26.67 1.02 30.89
C SER A 147 -26.89 -0.37 31.51
N LEU A 148 -26.23 -0.68 32.63
CA LEU A 148 -26.28 -1.99 33.26
C LEU A 148 -27.66 -2.25 33.90
N PRO A 149 -28.43 -3.24 33.43
CA PRO A 149 -29.71 -3.57 34.02
C PRO A 149 -29.57 -4.03 35.48
N PRO A 150 -30.52 -3.69 36.37
CA PRO A 150 -30.52 -4.13 37.77
C PRO A 150 -30.35 -5.64 37.95
N GLU A 151 -30.92 -6.42 37.05
CA GLU A 151 -30.92 -7.89 37.08
C GLU A 151 -29.49 -8.45 37.01
N VAL A 152 -28.58 -7.77 36.31
CA VAL A 152 -27.19 -8.22 36.15
C VAL A 152 -26.40 -8.06 37.45
N HIS A 153 -26.74 -7.09 38.28
CA HIS A 153 -26.02 -6.74 39.51
C HIS A 153 -26.86 -6.90 40.78
N ALA A 154 -27.88 -7.76 40.72
CA ALA A 154 -28.81 -8.03 41.82
C ALA A 154 -28.24 -8.96 42.93
N THR A 155 -26.94 -9.29 42.90
CA THR A 155 -26.32 -10.12 43.93
C THR A 155 -26.08 -9.31 45.21
N PRO A 156 -26.61 -9.73 46.37
CA PRO A 156 -26.48 -8.98 47.62
C PRO A 156 -25.03 -9.00 48.13
N LEU A 157 -24.60 -7.86 48.69
CA LEU A 157 -23.30 -7.75 49.33
C LEU A 157 -23.24 -8.62 50.60
N PRO A 158 -22.22 -9.48 50.76
CA PRO A 158 -22.04 -10.31 51.94
C PRO A 158 -21.98 -9.48 53.24
N GLY A 159 -22.58 -9.99 54.32
CA GLY A 159 -22.45 -9.42 55.67
C GLY A 159 -23.31 -8.17 55.96
N THR A 160 -24.27 -7.82 55.11
CA THR A 160 -25.16 -6.68 55.33
C THR A 160 -26.40 -7.07 56.16
N ARG A 161 -26.76 -6.27 57.18
CA ARG A 161 -27.80 -6.59 58.19
C ARG A 161 -29.18 -6.96 57.62
N SER A 162 -29.52 -6.51 56.41
CA SER A 162 -30.80 -6.75 55.74
C SER A 162 -30.69 -7.60 54.46
N GLY A 163 -29.48 -7.96 54.03
CA GLY A 163 -29.24 -8.64 52.75
C GLY A 163 -29.66 -7.85 51.50
N SER A 164 -30.06 -6.58 51.63
CA SER A 164 -30.72 -5.82 50.55
C SER A 164 -29.81 -4.80 49.86
N ARG A 165 -28.51 -4.76 50.20
CA ARG A 165 -27.55 -3.83 49.60
C ARG A 165 -26.85 -4.48 48.42
N LEU A 166 -26.83 -3.79 47.29
CA LEU A 166 -26.16 -4.20 46.06
C LEU A 166 -24.82 -3.48 45.89
N ALA A 167 -23.93 -4.07 45.12
CA ALA A 167 -22.78 -3.36 44.57
C ALA A 167 -23.28 -2.30 43.57
N GLY A 168 -22.55 -1.18 43.45
CA GLY A 168 -22.82 -0.23 42.38
C GLY A 168 -22.51 -0.83 41.02
N ALA A 169 -23.24 -0.43 39.98
CA ALA A 169 -23.07 -0.95 38.62
C ALA A 169 -21.62 -0.89 38.11
N GLU A 170 -20.90 0.20 38.39
CA GLU A 170 -19.49 0.36 38.03
C GLU A 170 -18.59 -0.69 38.72
N ALA A 171 -18.82 -0.94 40.01
CA ALA A 171 -18.09 -1.96 40.75
C ALA A 171 -18.40 -3.38 40.23
N THR A 172 -19.62 -3.62 39.77
CA THR A 172 -20.00 -4.87 39.12
C THR A 172 -19.28 -5.06 37.78
N VAL A 173 -19.22 -4.02 36.93
CA VAL A 173 -18.49 -4.08 35.65
C VAL A 173 -17.01 -4.39 35.90
N LEU A 174 -16.37 -3.69 36.84
CA LEU A 174 -14.98 -3.97 37.22
C LEU A 174 -14.80 -5.40 37.74
N SER A 175 -15.73 -5.91 38.55
CA SER A 175 -15.66 -7.28 39.06
C SER A 175 -15.79 -8.34 37.96
N VAL A 176 -16.60 -8.08 36.93
CA VAL A 176 -16.68 -8.95 35.74
C VAL A 176 -15.36 -8.94 34.98
N TRP A 177 -14.78 -7.75 34.78
CA TRP A 177 -13.48 -7.59 34.11
C TRP A 177 -12.36 -8.29 34.87
N ASP A 178 -12.30 -8.14 36.19
CA ASP A 178 -11.33 -8.83 37.06
C ASP A 178 -11.53 -10.34 37.01
N ALA A 179 -12.77 -10.85 36.95
CA ALA A 179 -13.02 -12.28 36.79
C ALA A 179 -12.50 -12.84 35.46
N LEU A 180 -12.61 -12.07 34.36
CA LEU A 180 -12.03 -12.43 33.07
C LEU A 180 -10.49 -12.38 33.09
N ALA A 181 -9.94 -11.29 33.62
CA ALA A 181 -8.50 -11.11 33.76
C ALA A 181 -7.87 -12.18 34.65
N ASP A 182 -8.56 -12.62 35.69
CA ASP A 182 -8.06 -13.65 36.61
C ASP A 182 -8.19 -15.07 36.05
N ALA A 183 -9.11 -15.32 35.13
CA ALA A 183 -9.34 -16.65 34.57
C ALA A 183 -8.50 -16.94 33.31
N LEU A 184 -8.33 -15.95 32.41
CA LEU A 184 -7.79 -16.16 31.06
C LEU A 184 -6.26 -16.35 30.93
N PRO A 185 -5.40 -15.58 31.63
CA PRO A 185 -3.96 -15.64 31.39
C PRO A 185 -3.28 -16.85 32.04
N ARG A 186 -3.98 -17.72 32.79
CA ARG A 186 -3.33 -18.78 33.59
C ARG A 186 -2.90 -19.96 32.72
N GLY A 187 -1.59 -20.07 32.47
CA GLY A 187 -0.95 -21.13 31.69
C GLY A 187 0.57 -20.96 31.63
N GLU A 188 1.28 -21.86 30.93
CA GLU A 188 2.76 -21.85 30.83
C GLU A 188 3.33 -20.51 30.35
N ALA A 189 2.61 -19.81 29.45
CA ALA A 189 3.01 -18.49 28.94
C ALA A 189 3.06 -17.41 30.04
N SER A 190 2.21 -17.48 31.06
CA SER A 190 2.21 -16.51 32.16
C SER A 190 3.33 -16.74 33.17
N GLU A 191 3.82 -17.97 33.27
CA GLU A 191 4.99 -18.28 34.09
C GLU A 191 6.26 -17.65 33.49
N ALA A 192 6.40 -17.68 32.17
CA ALA A 192 7.48 -17.01 31.45
C ALA A 192 7.41 -15.46 31.57
N LEU A 193 6.21 -14.88 31.64
CA LEU A 193 5.99 -13.44 31.79
C LEU A 193 6.15 -12.94 33.25
N ALA A 194 5.69 -13.71 34.23
CA ALA A 194 5.69 -13.32 35.64
C ALA A 194 6.94 -13.78 36.41
N GLY A 195 7.73 -14.71 35.85
CA GLY A 195 8.90 -15.30 36.51
C GLY A 195 8.58 -16.08 37.79
N SER A 196 7.32 -16.49 37.97
CA SER A 196 6.80 -17.12 39.18
C SER A 196 5.52 -17.92 38.90
N HIS A 197 5.37 -19.06 39.56
CA HIS A 197 4.15 -19.88 39.50
C HIS A 197 2.93 -19.24 40.21
N LEU A 198 3.13 -18.19 41.02
CA LEU A 198 2.10 -17.65 41.92
C LEU A 198 0.89 -17.02 41.19
N TYR A 199 1.06 -16.60 39.94
CA TYR A 199 0.01 -15.97 39.12
C TYR A 199 -0.29 -16.76 37.83
N SER A 200 0.30 -17.93 37.67
CA SER A 200 0.07 -18.84 36.51
C SER A 200 -0.73 -20.08 36.89
N ALA A 201 -0.76 -20.49 38.17
CA ALA A 201 -1.48 -21.67 38.63
C ALA A 201 -3.01 -21.52 38.50
N GLU A 202 -3.71 -22.52 37.96
CA GLU A 202 -5.18 -22.51 37.90
C GLU A 202 -5.82 -22.53 39.30
N ALA A 203 -5.25 -23.32 40.22
CA ALA A 203 -5.72 -23.43 41.59
C ALA A 203 -5.40 -22.17 42.42
N PRO A 204 -6.35 -21.66 43.22
CA PRO A 204 -6.09 -20.56 44.13
C PRO A 204 -5.00 -20.79 45.16
N THR A 205 -4.12 -19.79 45.28
CA THR A 205 -2.98 -19.77 46.19
C THR A 205 -3.10 -18.63 47.19
N ARG A 206 -2.94 -18.92 48.49
CA ARG A 206 -2.99 -17.92 49.55
C ARG A 206 -1.67 -17.15 49.63
N VAL A 207 -1.72 -15.84 49.38
CA VAL A 207 -0.54 -14.95 49.40
C VAL A 207 -0.79 -13.63 50.14
N PRO A 208 -1.37 -13.63 51.36
CA PRO A 208 -1.71 -12.39 52.07
C PRO A 208 -0.50 -11.49 52.37
N HIS A 209 0.70 -12.08 52.47
CA HIS A 209 1.96 -11.36 52.70
C HIS A 209 2.40 -10.48 51.52
N LEU A 210 1.87 -10.72 50.30
CA LEU A 210 2.19 -9.92 49.11
C LEU A 210 1.30 -8.69 48.94
N ARG A 211 0.29 -8.48 49.81
CA ARG A 211 -0.61 -7.31 49.72
C ARG A 211 0.12 -5.97 49.70
N PRO A 212 1.14 -5.69 50.54
CA PRO A 212 1.83 -4.41 50.50
C PRO A 212 2.56 -4.17 49.17
N TRP A 213 3.14 -5.23 48.59
CA TRP A 213 3.77 -5.20 47.28
C TRP A 213 2.75 -4.94 46.17
N ALA A 214 1.64 -5.69 46.15
CA ALA A 214 0.58 -5.53 45.16
C ALA A 214 -0.05 -4.13 45.25
N ALA A 215 -0.30 -3.62 46.46
CA ALA A 215 -0.80 -2.26 46.66
C ALA A 215 0.17 -1.18 46.15
N LYS A 216 1.49 -1.37 46.33
CA LYS A 216 2.51 -0.47 45.78
C LYS A 216 2.52 -0.52 44.24
N ALA A 217 2.48 -1.71 43.64
CA ALA A 217 2.43 -1.90 42.19
C ALA A 217 1.16 -1.28 41.56
N ILE A 218 0.01 -1.42 42.20
CA ILE A 218 -1.26 -0.81 41.78
C ILE A 218 -1.19 0.72 41.92
N ALA A 219 -0.68 1.25 43.04
CA ALA A 219 -0.56 2.69 43.27
C ALA A 219 0.38 3.37 42.27
N GLN A 220 1.50 2.72 41.92
CA GLN A 220 2.44 3.20 40.89
C GLN A 220 1.83 3.19 39.49
N ARG A 221 0.90 2.28 39.19
CA ARG A 221 0.34 2.14 37.83
C ARG A 221 -0.95 2.95 37.60
N CYS A 222 -1.74 3.18 38.66
CA CYS A 222 -2.97 3.98 38.64
C CYS A 222 -2.74 5.47 38.94
N ARG A 223 -1.57 5.86 39.46
CA ARG A 223 -1.16 7.26 39.69
C ARG A 223 0.24 7.60 39.13
N GLY A 224 0.83 6.72 38.33
CA GLY A 224 2.16 6.94 37.79
C GLY A 224 2.18 7.83 36.56
N ALA A 225 3.38 8.17 36.13
CA ALA A 225 3.61 8.87 34.89
C ALA A 225 3.72 7.89 33.70
N ALA A 226 3.32 8.34 32.51
CA ALA A 226 3.60 7.68 31.23
C ALA A 226 4.89 8.24 30.64
N LEU A 227 5.68 7.37 30.00
CA LEU A 227 6.88 7.78 29.27
C LEU A 227 6.51 8.39 27.91
N GLU A 228 7.19 9.49 27.60
CA GLU A 228 7.19 10.13 26.30
C GLU A 228 8.64 10.30 25.83
N LEU A 229 8.89 9.98 24.57
CA LEU A 229 10.18 10.03 23.90
C LEU A 229 10.19 11.27 23.01
N CYS A 230 11.09 12.21 23.26
CA CYS A 230 11.17 13.45 22.50
C CYS A 230 12.47 13.45 21.68
N LEU A 231 12.36 13.43 20.34
CA LEU A 231 13.52 13.56 19.47
C LEU A 231 13.88 15.03 19.31
N HIS A 232 15.17 15.32 19.48
CA HIS A 232 15.75 16.63 19.24
C HIS A 232 16.77 16.53 18.11
N PRO A 233 16.68 17.41 17.09
CA PRO A 233 17.57 17.37 15.96
C PRO A 233 18.94 17.93 16.35
N PRO A 234 20.00 17.61 15.60
CA PRO A 234 21.29 18.25 15.76
C PRO A 234 21.22 19.77 15.49
N ASP A 235 22.00 20.55 16.23
CA ASP A 235 22.08 22.02 16.10
C ASP A 235 22.49 22.44 14.68
N SER A 236 23.31 21.62 14.02
CA SER A 236 23.68 21.78 12.62
C SER A 236 23.41 20.46 11.87
N PRO A 237 22.37 20.39 11.02
CA PRO A 237 22.06 19.17 10.26
C PRO A 237 23.21 18.70 9.35
N GLU A 238 24.07 19.63 8.94
CA GLU A 238 25.21 19.40 8.03
C GLU A 238 26.53 19.06 8.76
N SER A 239 26.63 19.28 10.08
CA SER A 239 27.89 19.14 10.82
C SER A 239 28.23 17.70 11.22
N GLY A 240 27.30 16.76 11.03
CA GLY A 240 27.45 15.39 11.52
C GLY A 240 27.13 15.23 13.02
N ASP A 241 26.55 16.24 13.66
CA ASP A 241 26.11 16.14 15.06
C ASP A 241 25.00 15.09 15.22
N PRO A 242 24.98 14.34 16.32
CA PRO A 242 24.07 13.21 16.46
C PRO A 242 22.70 13.63 16.99
N TRP A 243 21.66 12.85 16.70
CA TRP A 243 20.33 13.07 17.23
C TRP A 243 20.31 12.85 18.74
N ARG A 244 19.52 13.64 19.47
CA ARG A 244 19.35 13.46 20.91
C ARG A 244 17.93 13.01 21.23
N LEU A 245 17.82 11.96 22.04
CA LEU A 245 16.57 11.49 22.59
C LEU A 245 16.45 12.02 24.02
N ILE A 246 15.39 12.77 24.30
CA ILE A 246 15.09 13.34 25.62
C ILE A 246 13.87 12.60 26.20
N LEU A 247 13.96 12.15 27.45
CA LEU A 247 12.87 11.49 28.14
C LEU A 247 11.97 12.52 28.83
N ARG A 248 10.66 12.33 28.71
CA ARG A 248 9.64 13.14 29.38
C ARG A 248 8.63 12.24 30.08
N LEU A 249 8.20 12.64 31.27
CA LEU A 249 7.13 11.97 32.01
C LEU A 249 5.86 12.81 31.95
N ARG A 250 4.75 12.21 31.55
CA ARG A 250 3.42 12.82 31.60
C ARG A 250 2.58 12.17 32.69
N SER A 251 1.98 12.96 33.57
CA SER A 251 1.07 12.45 34.59
C SER A 251 -0.14 11.79 33.95
N ARG A 252 -0.49 10.56 34.38
CA ARG A 252 -1.73 9.91 33.95
C ARG A 252 -2.96 10.52 34.63
N ALA A 253 -2.80 10.99 35.87
CA ALA A 253 -3.88 11.65 36.63
C ALA A 253 -4.15 13.08 36.16
N HIS A 254 -3.11 13.78 35.69
CA HIS A 254 -3.21 15.13 35.14
C HIS A 254 -2.51 15.19 33.77
N PRO A 255 -3.19 14.80 32.68
CA PRO A 255 -2.57 14.68 31.35
C PRO A 255 -1.92 15.96 30.81
N THR A 256 -2.29 17.13 31.34
CA THR A 256 -1.68 18.43 30.99
C THR A 256 -0.33 18.67 31.68
N VAL A 257 0.01 17.85 32.68
CA VAL A 257 1.29 17.93 33.41
C VAL A 257 2.28 16.97 32.76
N ALA A 258 3.28 17.52 32.08
CA ALA A 258 4.42 16.79 31.56
C ALA A 258 5.72 17.49 31.94
N VAL A 259 6.71 16.72 32.40
CA VAL A 259 7.98 17.24 32.91
C VAL A 259 9.13 16.47 32.27
N LEU A 260 10.12 17.18 31.73
CA LEU A 260 11.35 16.57 31.22
C LEU A 260 12.05 15.82 32.35
N ALA A 261 12.62 14.66 32.05
CA ALA A 261 13.27 13.84 33.05
C ALA A 261 14.39 14.60 33.80
N SER A 262 15.17 15.42 33.08
CA SER A 262 16.20 16.30 33.66
C SER A 262 15.66 17.30 34.70
N GLY A 263 14.38 17.68 34.61
CA GLY A 263 13.73 18.63 35.51
C GLY A 263 12.90 17.98 36.62
N ILE A 264 12.82 16.65 36.72
CA ILE A 264 11.97 15.98 37.72
C ILE A 264 12.38 16.34 39.16
N ALA A 265 13.68 16.46 39.43
CA ALA A 265 14.19 16.76 40.77
C ALA A 265 13.74 18.14 41.26
N ASP A 266 13.77 19.14 40.37
CA ASP A 266 13.56 20.55 40.69
C ASP A 266 12.15 21.06 40.33
N SER A 267 11.28 20.19 39.79
CA SER A 267 9.94 20.57 39.36
C SER A 267 8.97 20.69 40.53
N ASP A 268 8.36 21.86 40.70
CA ASP A 268 7.23 22.10 41.61
C ASP A 268 6.04 21.17 41.31
N GLN A 269 5.96 20.61 40.10
CA GLN A 269 4.91 19.71 39.65
C GLN A 269 5.25 18.22 39.87
N ARG A 270 6.41 17.89 40.45
CA ARG A 270 6.82 16.50 40.74
C ARG A 270 5.74 15.71 41.48
N HIS A 271 5.09 16.33 42.47
CA HIS A 271 4.01 15.71 43.25
C HIS A 271 2.80 15.29 42.39
N ARG A 272 2.62 15.91 41.22
CA ARG A 272 1.54 15.59 40.26
C ARG A 272 1.89 14.43 39.32
N LEU A 273 3.17 14.06 39.21
CA LEU A 273 3.62 12.90 38.42
C LEU A 273 3.39 11.56 39.14
N GLY A 274 3.26 11.60 40.47
CA GLY A 274 3.11 10.42 41.31
C GLY A 274 4.11 10.42 42.48
N PRO A 275 3.99 9.44 43.38
CA PRO A 275 4.86 9.35 44.57
C PRO A 275 6.30 8.92 44.22
N THR A 276 6.50 8.20 43.12
CA THR A 276 7.79 7.57 42.75
C THR A 276 8.13 7.76 41.26
N PRO A 277 8.28 9.01 40.76
CA PRO A 277 8.40 9.29 39.32
C PRO A 277 9.61 8.61 38.66
N TRP A 278 10.71 8.43 39.38
CA TRP A 278 11.90 7.72 38.86
C TRP A 278 11.71 6.21 38.75
N GLU A 279 10.98 5.59 39.68
CA GLU A 279 10.61 4.17 39.58
C GLU A 279 9.65 3.96 38.40
N ASP A 280 8.69 4.88 38.22
CA ASP A 280 7.73 4.86 37.11
C ASP A 280 8.45 5.00 35.76
N LEU A 281 9.39 5.94 35.64
CA LEU A 281 10.19 6.14 34.42
C LEU A 281 10.97 4.87 34.06
N ARG A 282 11.68 4.26 35.02
CA ARG A 282 12.44 3.02 34.77
C ARG A 282 11.53 1.87 34.36
N SER A 283 10.37 1.74 34.99
CA SER A 283 9.39 0.72 34.64
C SER A 283 8.84 0.90 33.21
N GLU A 284 8.52 2.14 32.84
CA GLU A 284 8.02 2.46 31.50
C GLU A 284 9.11 2.33 30.43
N LEU A 285 10.37 2.63 30.75
CA LEU A 285 11.51 2.41 29.86
C LEU A 285 11.78 0.91 29.66
N ALA A 286 11.70 0.10 30.72
CA ALA A 286 11.79 -1.37 30.62
C ALA A 286 10.67 -1.94 29.74
N ARG A 287 9.46 -1.38 29.84
CA ARG A 287 8.31 -1.73 28.98
C ARG A 287 8.55 -1.35 27.51
N ALA A 288 9.19 -0.20 27.25
CA ALA A 288 9.60 0.17 25.90
C ALA A 288 10.57 -0.87 25.30
N GLY A 289 11.39 -1.50 26.13
CA GLY A 289 12.32 -2.59 25.79
C GLY A 289 11.70 -3.79 25.09
N ALA A 290 10.39 -4.02 25.24
CA ALA A 290 9.67 -5.08 24.53
C ALA A 290 9.41 -4.78 23.04
N HIS A 291 9.53 -3.52 22.64
CA HIS A 291 9.20 -3.04 21.29
C HIS A 291 10.38 -2.34 20.60
N TRP A 292 11.36 -1.89 21.37
CA TRP A 292 12.49 -1.11 20.90
C TRP A 292 13.74 -1.45 21.71
N VAL A 293 14.89 -1.53 21.07
CA VAL A 293 16.17 -1.74 21.74
C VAL A 293 16.59 -0.43 22.41
N VAL A 294 16.30 -0.32 23.71
CA VAL A 294 16.64 0.85 24.52
C VAL A 294 18.16 1.05 24.55
N PRO A 295 18.68 2.27 24.28
CA PRO A 295 20.10 2.58 24.37
C PRO A 295 20.66 2.22 25.74
N PRO A 296 21.82 1.52 25.80
CA PRO A 296 22.38 1.03 27.06
C PRO A 296 22.70 2.16 28.04
N GLU A 297 22.99 3.36 27.55
CA GLU A 297 23.26 4.56 28.34
C GLU A 297 22.08 4.95 29.22
N LEU A 298 20.84 4.78 28.73
CA LEU A 298 19.63 5.05 29.51
C LEU A 298 19.34 3.94 30.53
N ALA A 299 19.66 2.68 30.20
CA ALA A 299 19.41 1.55 31.09
C ALA A 299 20.38 1.51 32.29
N ALA A 300 21.61 2.00 32.09
CA ALA A 300 22.70 1.94 33.06
C ALA A 300 22.61 2.95 34.22
N VAL A 301 21.70 3.94 34.14
CA VAL A 301 21.59 5.01 35.13
C VAL A 301 20.28 4.94 35.93
N ASP A 302 20.33 5.30 37.21
CA ASP A 302 19.15 5.29 38.10
C ASP A 302 18.14 6.39 37.74
N HIS A 303 18.60 7.49 37.17
CA HIS A 303 17.81 8.66 36.79
C HIS A 303 18.06 9.05 35.32
N PRO A 304 17.57 8.27 34.35
CA PRO A 304 17.83 8.54 32.94
C PRO A 304 17.10 9.81 32.47
N THR A 305 17.84 10.68 31.79
CA THR A 305 17.32 11.99 31.31
C THR A 305 17.24 12.06 29.80
N ASP A 306 18.35 11.77 29.14
CA ASP A 306 18.54 11.88 27.71
C ASP A 306 19.73 11.02 27.26
N THR A 307 19.79 10.75 25.96
CA THR A 307 20.94 10.09 25.34
C THR A 307 21.09 10.55 23.90
N VAL A 308 22.26 10.29 23.34
CA VAL A 308 22.55 10.49 21.93
C VAL A 308 22.20 9.20 21.17
N LEU A 309 21.60 9.33 19.99
CA LEU A 309 21.27 8.21 19.11
C LEU A 309 22.25 8.14 17.95
N THR A 310 22.75 6.93 17.68
CA THR A 310 23.36 6.59 16.39
C THR A 310 22.27 6.50 15.30
N ASP A 311 22.67 6.61 14.02
CA ASP A 311 21.73 6.52 12.90
C ASP A 311 20.93 5.20 12.90
N GLY A 312 21.58 4.07 13.21
CA GLY A 312 20.89 2.77 13.33
C GLY A 312 19.93 2.69 14.53
N GLN A 313 20.26 3.32 15.66
CA GLN A 313 19.33 3.40 16.81
C GLN A 313 18.15 4.31 16.53
N LEU A 314 18.36 5.38 15.76
CA LEU A 314 17.31 6.27 15.30
C LEU A 314 16.36 5.53 14.35
N ASP A 315 16.85 4.83 13.33
CA ASP A 315 16.01 4.02 12.44
C ASP A 315 15.19 2.98 13.21
N ALA A 316 15.84 2.24 14.12
CA ALA A 316 15.16 1.25 14.94
C ALA A 316 14.05 1.86 15.82
N LEU A 317 14.25 3.08 16.34
CA LEU A 317 13.23 3.81 17.07
C LEU A 317 12.06 4.22 16.16
N ILE A 318 12.35 4.69 14.95
CA ILE A 318 11.34 5.08 13.96
C ILE A 318 10.49 3.87 13.57
N ASP A 319 11.10 2.73 13.29
CA ASP A 319 10.40 1.47 12.97
C ASP A 319 9.54 0.96 14.13
N ALA A 320 9.96 1.21 15.37
CA ALA A 320 9.23 0.82 16.57
C ALA A 320 8.06 1.78 16.92
N THR A 321 7.90 2.91 16.24
CA THR A 321 6.96 3.99 16.61
C THR A 321 5.53 3.48 16.83
N ASP A 322 4.99 2.68 15.90
CA ASP A 322 3.61 2.17 15.99
C ASP A 322 3.43 1.13 17.10
N ALA A 323 4.46 0.32 17.37
CA ALA A 323 4.45 -0.63 18.48
C ALA A 323 4.50 0.10 19.83
N LEU A 324 5.38 1.09 19.96
CA LEU A 324 5.50 1.95 21.14
C LEU A 324 4.19 2.72 21.40
N LYS A 325 3.57 3.27 20.35
CA LYS A 325 2.27 3.97 20.44
C LYS A 325 1.17 3.05 20.95
N ARG A 326 1.08 1.80 20.45
CA ARG A 326 0.13 0.78 20.96
C ARG A 326 0.40 0.41 22.42
N ALA A 327 1.67 0.41 22.84
CA ALA A 327 2.02 0.27 24.25
C ALA A 327 1.70 1.53 25.08
N GLY A 328 1.28 2.64 24.47
CA GLY A 328 0.94 3.89 25.15
C GLY A 328 2.15 4.79 25.44
N ILE A 329 3.28 4.56 24.76
CA ILE A 329 4.49 5.38 24.79
C ILE A 329 4.48 6.25 23.53
N ARG A 330 4.53 7.57 23.69
CA ARG A 330 4.45 8.51 22.56
C ARG A 330 5.83 8.97 22.13
N LEU A 331 6.07 8.99 20.82
CA LEU A 331 7.23 9.62 20.19
C LEU A 331 6.82 11.01 19.70
N PHE A 332 7.55 12.04 20.11
CA PHE A 332 7.40 13.42 19.67
C PHE A 332 8.54 13.80 18.75
N TRP A 333 8.18 14.39 17.62
CA TRP A 333 9.10 14.93 16.64
C TRP A 333 9.44 16.39 16.95
N PRO A 334 10.59 16.90 16.48
CA PRO A 334 10.92 18.32 16.62
C PRO A 334 9.83 19.20 16.00
N ASP A 335 9.46 20.27 16.69
CA ASP A 335 8.46 21.26 16.25
C ASP A 335 7.07 20.68 15.92
N ASP A 336 6.72 19.50 16.48
CA ASP A 336 5.53 18.73 16.13
C ASP A 336 5.41 18.43 14.61
N ALA A 337 6.53 18.46 13.89
CA ALA A 337 6.56 18.23 12.47
C ALA A 337 6.16 16.79 12.13
N ALA A 338 5.45 16.62 11.01
CA ALA A 338 5.16 15.31 10.46
C ALA A 338 6.45 14.65 9.92
N LEU A 339 6.55 13.33 10.10
CA LEU A 339 7.57 12.53 9.42
C LEU A 339 7.00 12.04 8.09
N THR A 340 7.53 12.53 6.98
CA THR A 340 7.24 12.02 5.63
C THR A 340 8.27 10.96 5.26
N THR A 341 7.94 9.98 4.41
CA THR A 341 8.90 9.00 3.87
C THR A 341 9.13 9.22 2.38
N VAL A 342 10.38 9.11 1.92
CA VAL A 342 10.70 9.14 0.48
C VAL A 342 10.07 7.96 -0.24
N LYS A 343 9.36 8.26 -1.32
CA LYS A 343 8.86 7.26 -2.28
C LYS A 343 9.73 7.26 -3.52
N ILE A 344 9.88 6.10 -4.15
CA ILE A 344 10.62 5.98 -5.42
C ILE A 344 9.71 5.52 -6.56
N ARG A 345 9.99 6.03 -7.76
CA ARG A 345 9.31 5.67 -9.00
C ARG A 345 10.34 5.38 -10.08
N ALA A 346 10.08 4.40 -10.94
CA ALA A 346 10.90 4.19 -12.13
C ALA A 346 10.32 5.02 -13.27
N GLU A 347 11.08 5.96 -13.81
CA GLU A 347 10.68 6.75 -14.98
C GLU A 347 11.22 6.07 -16.24
N LEU A 348 10.34 5.67 -17.15
CA LEU A 348 10.68 5.11 -18.47
C LEU A 348 10.70 6.21 -19.52
N ARG A 349 11.81 6.31 -20.24
CA ARG A 349 11.97 7.20 -21.39
C ARG A 349 12.29 6.39 -22.64
N PRO A 350 11.95 6.89 -23.84
CA PRO A 350 12.47 6.32 -25.07
C PRO A 350 14.00 6.22 -25.02
N PRO A 351 14.60 5.24 -25.70
CA PRO A 351 16.05 5.16 -25.81
C PRO A 351 16.63 6.43 -26.44
N SER A 352 17.77 6.89 -25.92
CA SER A 352 18.48 8.09 -26.39
C SER A 352 19.00 7.97 -27.83
N SER A 353 18.97 6.77 -28.42
CA SER A 353 19.37 6.45 -29.79
C SER A 353 18.44 7.07 -30.84
N GLY A 354 17.25 7.55 -30.46
CA GLY A 354 16.23 8.12 -31.35
C GLY A 354 15.50 7.08 -32.22
N ALA A 355 16.07 5.89 -32.44
CA ALA A 355 15.37 4.76 -33.03
C ALA A 355 14.29 4.25 -32.08
N PHE A 356 13.11 3.97 -32.61
CA PHE A 356 12.03 3.38 -31.86
C PHE A 356 11.82 1.92 -32.27
N GLY A 357 12.79 1.09 -31.90
CA GLY A 357 12.67 -0.36 -32.06
C GLY A 357 11.86 -0.96 -30.90
N MET A 358 10.85 -1.79 -31.21
CA MET A 358 10.02 -2.43 -30.17
C MET A 358 10.83 -3.32 -29.21
N GLU A 359 11.95 -3.86 -29.68
CA GLU A 359 12.89 -4.68 -28.88
C GLU A 359 13.97 -3.84 -28.17
N GLU A 360 14.04 -2.52 -28.42
CA GLU A 360 14.99 -1.66 -27.71
C GLU A 360 14.53 -1.42 -26.27
N LEU A 361 15.49 -1.34 -25.34
CA LEU A 361 15.22 -1.05 -23.94
C LEU A 361 14.99 0.45 -23.75
N CYS A 362 13.97 0.80 -22.96
CA CYS A 362 13.75 2.16 -22.48
C CYS A 362 14.93 2.63 -21.62
N ASP A 363 15.23 3.94 -21.63
CA ASP A 363 16.10 4.53 -20.61
C ASP A 363 15.30 4.62 -19.31
N THR A 364 15.69 3.82 -18.32
CA THR A 364 14.98 3.66 -17.06
C THR A 364 15.76 4.25 -15.90
N ARG A 365 15.17 5.19 -15.17
CA ARG A 365 15.83 5.82 -14.01
C ARG A 365 14.93 5.83 -12.78
N TRP A 366 15.51 5.49 -11.63
CA TRP A 366 14.85 5.68 -10.34
C TRP A 366 14.77 7.16 -10.00
N ARG A 367 13.60 7.61 -9.55
CA ARG A 367 13.31 8.98 -9.13
C ARG A 367 12.72 8.99 -7.74
N ALA A 368 13.22 9.87 -6.88
CA ALA A 368 12.72 10.07 -5.53
C ALA A 368 11.62 11.15 -5.50
N HIS A 369 10.61 10.91 -4.66
CA HIS A 369 9.47 11.80 -4.43
C HIS A 369 9.21 11.94 -2.94
N VAL A 370 8.86 13.16 -2.52
CA VAL A 370 8.46 13.50 -1.16
C VAL A 370 7.14 14.26 -1.28
N ASP A 371 6.09 13.82 -0.56
CA ASP A 371 4.74 14.42 -0.59
C ASP A 371 4.20 14.67 -2.01
N GLY A 372 4.48 13.72 -2.92
CA GLY A 372 4.06 13.79 -4.33
C GLY A 372 4.97 14.66 -5.21
N ARG A 373 5.81 15.53 -4.64
CA ARG A 373 6.79 16.34 -5.38
C ARG A 373 8.01 15.51 -5.75
N ARG A 374 8.47 15.65 -7.00
CA ARG A 374 9.73 15.08 -7.48
C ARG A 374 10.91 15.86 -6.91
N LEU A 375 11.92 15.17 -6.39
CA LEU A 375 13.19 15.78 -6.02
C LEU A 375 13.99 16.15 -7.27
N ASN A 376 14.59 17.34 -7.27
CA ASN A 376 15.49 17.78 -8.34
C ASN A 376 16.89 17.15 -8.20
N ALA A 377 17.81 17.45 -9.11
CA ALA A 377 19.15 16.84 -9.12
C ALA A 377 19.95 17.20 -7.87
N ASP A 378 19.98 18.49 -7.50
CA ASP A 378 20.73 18.97 -6.33
C ASP A 378 20.16 18.41 -5.02
N GLU A 379 18.83 18.36 -4.88
CA GLU A 379 18.13 17.77 -3.74
C GLU A 379 18.41 16.26 -3.64
N LEU A 380 18.45 15.56 -4.77
CA LEU A 380 18.77 14.13 -4.82
C LEU A 380 20.24 13.88 -4.45
N ASP A 381 21.16 14.71 -4.94
CA ASP A 381 22.58 14.61 -4.62
C ASP A 381 22.84 14.89 -3.14
N GLN A 382 22.19 15.91 -2.58
CA GLN A 382 22.20 16.18 -1.14
C GLN A 382 21.65 14.99 -0.34
N LEU A 383 20.54 14.39 -0.80
CA LEU A 383 19.97 13.21 -0.17
C LEU A 383 20.95 12.03 -0.18
N LEU A 384 21.55 11.73 -1.33
CA LEU A 384 22.51 10.63 -1.48
C LEU A 384 23.84 10.88 -0.75
N ALA A 385 24.19 12.15 -0.50
CA ALA A 385 25.38 12.55 0.25
C ALA A 385 25.18 12.52 1.77
N SER A 386 23.97 12.83 2.26
CA SER A 386 23.68 12.99 3.69
C SER A 386 23.97 11.75 4.54
N ARG A 387 23.92 10.53 3.95
CA ARG A 387 24.10 9.22 4.62
C ARG A 387 23.27 9.03 5.91
N ARG A 388 22.28 9.88 6.14
CA ARG A 388 21.48 9.92 7.36
C ARG A 388 20.06 9.46 7.07
N PRO A 389 19.42 8.80 8.05
CA PRO A 389 18.07 8.28 7.88
C PRO A 389 17.01 9.40 7.86
N LEU A 390 17.35 10.61 8.31
CA LEU A 390 16.46 11.77 8.34
C LEU A 390 17.12 13.00 7.71
N ILE A 391 16.36 13.68 6.85
CA ILE A 391 16.76 14.94 6.19
C ILE A 391 15.73 16.01 6.52
N ARG A 392 16.19 17.24 6.77
CA ARG A 392 15.33 18.40 7.00
C ARG A 392 14.90 19.00 5.67
N THR A 393 13.60 19.23 5.52
CA THR A 393 13.01 19.97 4.39
C THR A 393 12.25 21.20 4.92
N PRO A 394 11.86 22.16 4.05
CA PRO A 394 11.04 23.30 4.48
C PRO A 394 9.72 22.90 5.16
N ASP A 395 9.14 21.77 4.73
CA ASP A 395 7.81 21.31 5.16
C ASP A 395 7.86 20.32 6.34
N GLY A 396 9.05 19.92 6.78
CA GLY A 396 9.21 18.97 7.90
C GLY A 396 10.39 18.02 7.74
N TRP A 397 10.30 16.86 8.36
CA TRP A 397 11.35 15.84 8.36
C TRP A 397 11.01 14.71 7.39
N VAL A 398 12.01 14.31 6.61
CA VAL A 398 11.87 13.25 5.61
C VAL A 398 12.75 12.07 5.99
N ARG A 399 12.12 10.90 6.16
CA ARG A 399 12.79 9.61 6.31
C ARG A 399 13.29 9.09 4.97
N VAL A 400 14.56 8.73 4.95
CA VAL A 400 15.24 8.13 3.81
C VAL A 400 15.82 6.78 4.23
N PRO A 401 15.08 5.67 4.06
CA PRO A 401 15.61 4.34 4.36
C PRO A 401 16.84 4.01 3.52
N ASP A 402 17.79 3.26 4.09
CA ASP A 402 19.01 2.85 3.38
C ASP A 402 18.70 2.08 2.08
N GLU A 403 17.68 1.23 2.10
CA GLU A 403 17.22 0.48 0.92
C GLU A 403 16.80 1.42 -0.23
N VAL A 404 16.21 2.57 0.10
CA VAL A 404 15.79 3.58 -0.89
C VAL A 404 17.01 4.24 -1.52
N THR A 405 18.00 4.63 -0.72
CA THR A 405 19.24 5.23 -1.26
C THR A 405 20.05 4.23 -2.10
N ALA A 406 20.10 2.97 -1.67
CA ALA A 406 20.74 1.88 -2.42
C ALA A 406 20.04 1.68 -3.77
N LYS A 407 18.71 1.64 -3.79
CA LYS A 407 17.92 1.47 -5.01
C LYS A 407 18.02 2.68 -5.95
N LEU A 408 18.09 3.91 -5.44
CA LEU A 408 18.32 5.10 -6.26
C LEU A 408 19.67 5.08 -7.01
N ARG A 409 20.65 4.29 -6.55
CA ARG A 409 21.96 4.13 -7.20
C ARG A 409 21.99 3.02 -8.24
N THR A 410 20.96 2.19 -8.36
CA THR A 410 20.90 1.11 -9.35
C THR A 410 20.28 1.58 -10.67
N ARG A 411 20.36 0.74 -11.72
CA ARG A 411 19.58 0.96 -12.94
C ARG A 411 18.11 0.64 -12.68
N GLY A 412 17.23 1.32 -13.42
CA GLY A 412 15.81 0.98 -13.44
C GLY A 412 15.55 -0.41 -14.03
N PRO A 413 14.27 -0.86 -14.02
CA PRO A 413 13.88 -2.15 -14.58
C PRO A 413 14.16 -2.22 -16.08
N GLU A 414 14.55 -3.39 -16.59
CA GLU A 414 14.72 -3.59 -18.03
C GLU A 414 13.35 -3.74 -18.70
N VAL A 415 12.85 -2.66 -19.29
CA VAL A 415 11.56 -2.63 -19.99
C VAL A 415 11.80 -2.30 -21.46
N THR A 416 11.28 -3.13 -22.37
CA THR A 416 11.34 -2.84 -23.81
C THR A 416 10.32 -1.76 -24.17
N VAL A 417 10.62 -1.00 -25.21
CA VAL A 417 9.71 -0.02 -25.79
C VAL A 417 8.37 -0.66 -26.16
N GLY A 418 8.40 -1.85 -26.75
CA GLY A 418 7.19 -2.58 -27.16
C GLY A 418 6.30 -2.97 -25.97
N SER A 419 6.89 -3.50 -24.89
CA SER A 419 6.16 -3.82 -23.66
C SER A 419 5.52 -2.58 -23.06
N ALA A 420 6.32 -1.51 -22.90
CA ALA A 420 5.83 -0.28 -22.30
C ALA A 420 4.66 0.33 -23.10
N ILE A 421 4.69 0.26 -24.44
CA ILE A 421 3.56 0.72 -25.26
C ILE A 421 2.35 -0.19 -25.11
N ALA A 422 2.54 -1.50 -25.16
CA ALA A 422 1.43 -2.45 -25.05
C ALA A 422 0.66 -2.22 -23.75
N ASP A 423 1.38 -2.10 -22.64
CA ASP A 423 0.81 -1.83 -21.32
C ASP A 423 0.15 -0.44 -21.26
N LEU A 424 0.76 0.58 -21.86
CA LEU A 424 0.16 1.92 -21.95
C LEU A 424 -1.13 1.93 -22.77
N MET A 425 -1.17 1.20 -23.89
CA MET A 425 -2.37 1.10 -24.72
C MET A 425 -3.48 0.36 -23.97
N ALA A 426 -3.16 -0.74 -23.28
CA ALA A 426 -4.13 -1.45 -22.44
C ALA A 426 -4.74 -0.52 -21.39
N GLY A 427 -3.91 0.30 -20.72
CA GLY A 427 -4.39 1.27 -19.73
C GLY A 427 -5.25 2.41 -20.31
N LEU A 428 -5.15 2.71 -21.61
CA LEU A 428 -6.01 3.70 -22.27
C LEU A 428 -7.41 3.16 -22.58
N GLU A 429 -7.57 1.84 -22.71
CA GLU A 429 -8.87 1.20 -22.97
C GLU A 429 -9.75 1.13 -21.70
N ASP A 430 -9.13 1.15 -20.52
CA ASP A 430 -9.82 1.12 -19.22
C ASP A 430 -10.32 2.50 -18.73
N GLU A 431 -9.85 3.62 -19.29
CA GLU A 431 -10.22 4.98 -18.86
C GLU A 431 -11.58 5.46 -19.45
N ALA A 432 -12.67 4.83 -19.02
CA ALA A 432 -14.03 5.42 -19.08
C ALA A 432 -14.31 6.38 -17.89
N GLY A 433 -13.29 6.84 -17.17
CA GLY A 433 -13.38 7.80 -16.06
C GLY A 433 -12.16 8.73 -16.03
N GLU A 434 -12.39 10.03 -15.92
CA GLU A 434 -11.37 11.09 -16.02
C GLU A 434 -10.16 10.90 -15.08
N PRO A 435 -8.91 11.11 -15.56
CA PRO A 435 -7.73 11.08 -14.71
C PRO A 435 -7.35 12.49 -14.23
N GLU A 436 -7.61 12.79 -12.96
CA GLU A 436 -6.85 13.82 -12.25
C GLU A 436 -5.44 13.30 -11.96
N GLY A 437 -4.47 13.67 -12.81
CA GLY A 437 -3.05 13.46 -12.49
C GLY A 437 -2.14 13.13 -13.67
N ALA A 438 -1.96 14.10 -14.57
CA ALA A 438 -0.78 14.26 -15.43
C ALA A 438 -0.19 12.99 -16.06
N GLY A 439 -0.74 12.50 -17.18
CA GLY A 439 0.02 11.99 -18.33
C GLY A 439 1.13 10.96 -18.10
N LEU A 440 1.04 10.18 -17.03
CA LEU A 440 2.07 9.29 -16.52
C LEU A 440 1.44 7.91 -16.40
N GLY A 441 1.34 7.19 -17.53
CA GLY A 441 0.73 5.87 -17.56
C GLY A 441 1.45 4.94 -16.58
N ARG A 442 0.68 4.45 -15.61
CA ARG A 442 1.16 3.56 -14.56
C ARG A 442 1.30 2.18 -15.15
N LEU A 443 2.53 1.67 -15.19
CA LEU A 443 2.81 0.33 -15.66
C LEU A 443 2.79 -0.60 -14.45
N ALA A 444 1.83 -1.53 -14.41
CA ALA A 444 1.78 -2.57 -13.40
C ALA A 444 2.77 -3.67 -13.82
N LEU A 445 3.91 -3.76 -13.13
CA LEU A 445 4.75 -4.95 -13.22
C LEU A 445 4.25 -5.94 -12.16
N GLU A 446 3.89 -7.14 -12.60
CA GLU A 446 3.68 -8.28 -11.71
C GLU A 446 5.02 -8.59 -11.00
N ASP A 447 4.98 -8.84 -9.69
CA ASP A 447 6.10 -9.09 -8.78
C ASP A 447 6.77 -7.86 -8.12
N THR A 448 6.08 -7.20 -7.19
CA THR A 448 6.77 -6.62 -6.02
C THR A 448 5.92 -6.66 -4.75
N HIS A 449 6.21 -7.58 -3.83
CA HIS A 449 5.61 -7.53 -2.49
C HIS A 449 6.18 -6.35 -1.69
N ALA A 450 5.26 -5.54 -1.16
CA ALA A 450 5.43 -4.44 -0.19
C ALA A 450 6.26 -3.23 -0.68
N ALA A 451 5.59 -2.07 -0.78
CA ALA A 451 6.12 -0.78 -1.29
C ALA A 451 6.45 -0.78 -2.79
N GLU A 452 5.45 -1.09 -3.63
CA GLU A 452 5.63 -1.19 -5.08
C GLU A 452 6.09 0.13 -5.72
N PRO A 453 7.26 0.14 -6.40
CA PRO A 453 7.65 1.28 -7.21
C PRO A 453 6.66 1.46 -8.35
N THR A 454 6.01 2.62 -8.42
CA THR A 454 5.22 2.99 -9.59
C THR A 454 6.18 3.17 -10.77
N VAL A 455 6.06 2.31 -11.78
CA VAL A 455 6.74 2.52 -13.07
C VAL A 455 5.89 3.49 -13.87
N VAL A 456 6.52 4.49 -14.44
CA VAL A 456 5.84 5.62 -15.06
C VAL A 456 6.47 5.95 -16.41
N ALA A 457 5.65 6.03 -17.44
CA ALA A 457 6.09 6.43 -18.77
C ALA A 457 6.22 7.96 -18.92
N SER A 458 7.28 8.42 -19.57
CA SER A 458 7.41 9.84 -19.96
C SER A 458 6.28 10.31 -20.91
N PRO A 459 5.96 11.61 -20.95
CA PRO A 459 4.91 12.16 -21.83
C PRO A 459 5.10 11.81 -23.30
N GLU A 460 6.34 11.70 -23.76
CA GLU A 460 6.65 11.31 -25.14
C GLU A 460 6.21 9.87 -25.44
N LEU A 461 6.50 8.93 -24.53
CA LEU A 461 6.12 7.53 -24.68
C LEU A 461 4.60 7.37 -24.62
N VAL A 462 3.93 8.10 -23.73
CA VAL A 462 2.46 8.16 -23.63
C VAL A 462 1.84 8.72 -24.92
N LYS A 463 2.40 9.81 -25.47
CA LYS A 463 1.93 10.38 -26.75
C LYS A 463 2.03 9.36 -27.89
N ARG A 464 3.15 8.61 -27.96
CA ARG A 464 3.35 7.58 -28.99
C ARG A 464 2.38 6.41 -28.83
N ALA A 465 2.14 5.95 -27.60
CA ALA A 465 1.17 4.89 -27.31
C ALA A 465 -0.26 5.32 -27.69
N ARG A 466 -0.68 6.55 -27.32
CA ARG A 466 -1.97 7.12 -27.72
C ARG A 466 -2.12 7.17 -29.24
N ARG A 467 -1.11 7.70 -29.94
CA ARG A 467 -1.14 7.78 -31.41
C ARG A 467 -1.21 6.40 -32.05
N LEU A 468 -0.53 5.40 -31.50
CA LEU A 468 -0.63 4.02 -32.01
C LEU A 468 -2.02 3.41 -31.76
N ALA A 469 -2.61 3.67 -30.59
CA ALA A 469 -3.98 3.26 -30.28
C ALA A 469 -5.02 3.92 -31.21
N GLU A 470 -4.84 5.21 -31.50
CA GLU A 470 -5.63 5.94 -32.52
C GLU A 470 -5.51 5.25 -33.88
N LEU A 471 -4.30 4.96 -34.36
CA LEU A 471 -4.10 4.28 -35.65
C LEU A 471 -4.72 2.88 -35.72
N ALA A 472 -4.87 2.20 -34.58
CA ALA A 472 -5.54 0.90 -34.50
C ALA A 472 -7.08 1.02 -34.58
N HIS A 473 -7.64 2.11 -34.05
CA HIS A 473 -9.09 2.30 -33.90
C HIS A 473 -9.72 3.30 -34.89
N GLU A 474 -8.93 4.17 -35.51
CA GLU A 474 -9.43 5.20 -36.43
C GLU A 474 -10.08 4.56 -37.67
N GLN A 475 -11.33 4.98 -37.93
CA GLN A 475 -11.85 4.96 -39.29
C GLN A 475 -11.24 6.16 -40.00
N PRO A 476 -10.43 5.95 -41.05
CA PRO A 476 -9.74 7.05 -41.70
C PRO A 476 -10.74 8.00 -42.34
N ALA A 477 -10.39 9.29 -42.35
CA ALA A 477 -11.08 10.28 -43.15
C ALA A 477 -11.24 9.75 -44.58
N THR A 478 -12.44 9.82 -45.12
CA THR A 478 -12.75 9.31 -46.47
C THR A 478 -12.00 10.06 -47.58
N ASP A 479 -11.43 11.24 -47.28
CA ASP A 479 -10.83 12.16 -48.25
C ASP A 479 -9.34 12.46 -47.97
N LEU A 480 -8.49 11.42 -47.96
CA LEU A 480 -7.03 11.63 -47.93
C LEU A 480 -6.53 12.18 -49.27
N SER A 481 -6.09 13.45 -49.28
CA SER A 481 -5.44 14.06 -50.44
C SER A 481 -3.97 13.65 -50.50
N VAL A 482 -3.54 13.09 -51.64
CA VAL A 482 -2.14 12.69 -51.89
C VAL A 482 -1.58 13.48 -53.07
N PRO A 483 -0.85 14.59 -52.83
CA PRO A 483 -0.31 15.43 -53.89
C PRO A 483 0.56 14.67 -54.90
N GLY A 484 0.38 14.97 -56.19
CA GLY A 484 1.14 14.34 -57.28
C GLY A 484 0.73 12.90 -57.62
N LEU A 485 -0.16 12.26 -56.85
CA LEU A 485 -0.71 10.95 -57.19
C LEU A 485 -1.76 11.08 -58.31
N LYS A 486 -1.62 10.29 -59.38
CA LYS A 486 -2.53 10.20 -60.54
C LYS A 486 -3.37 8.92 -60.46
N ALA A 487 -4.05 8.74 -59.33
CA ALA A 487 -4.97 7.63 -59.09
C ALA A 487 -6.01 8.00 -58.03
N GLU A 488 -7.20 7.44 -58.13
CA GLU A 488 -8.20 7.47 -57.06
C GLU A 488 -7.98 6.26 -56.15
N LEU A 489 -7.75 6.51 -54.86
CA LEU A 489 -7.60 5.46 -53.86
C LEU A 489 -8.96 4.92 -53.44
N ARG A 490 -9.07 3.60 -53.30
CA ARG A 490 -10.25 2.96 -52.68
C ARG A 490 -10.24 3.23 -51.17
N HIS A 491 -11.40 3.16 -50.52
CA HIS A 491 -11.53 3.44 -49.08
C HIS A 491 -10.54 2.63 -48.21
N TYR A 492 -10.35 1.35 -48.50
CA TYR A 492 -9.38 0.52 -47.78
C TYR A 492 -7.91 0.91 -48.09
N GLN A 493 -7.63 1.46 -49.28
CA GLN A 493 -6.30 1.95 -49.64
C GLN A 493 -6.01 3.29 -48.95
N VAL A 494 -7.01 4.16 -48.83
CA VAL A 494 -6.93 5.38 -48.02
C VAL A 494 -6.56 5.02 -46.58
N ARG A 495 -7.21 3.98 -46.02
CA ARG A 495 -6.86 3.44 -44.70
C ARG A 495 -5.43 2.95 -44.61
N GLY A 496 -4.99 2.11 -45.54
CA GLY A 496 -3.63 1.58 -45.54
C GLY A 496 -2.57 2.69 -45.65
N VAL A 497 -2.81 3.70 -46.49
CA VAL A 497 -1.91 4.85 -46.67
C VAL A 497 -1.84 5.71 -45.41
N ALA A 498 -2.98 6.07 -44.81
CA ALA A 498 -3.02 6.84 -43.57
C ALA A 498 -2.32 6.10 -42.42
N TRP A 499 -2.56 4.79 -42.31
CA TRP A 499 -1.90 3.95 -41.30
C TRP A 499 -0.38 3.92 -41.48
N MET A 500 0.12 3.67 -42.70
CA MET A 500 1.56 3.66 -42.97
C MET A 500 2.22 5.03 -42.75
N ALA A 501 1.52 6.12 -43.07
CA ALA A 501 2.01 7.48 -42.81
C ALA A 501 2.10 7.76 -41.30
N GLY A 502 1.09 7.35 -40.52
CA GLY A 502 1.11 7.42 -39.06
C GLY A 502 2.21 6.59 -38.42
N LEU A 503 2.53 5.42 -38.97
CA LEU A 503 3.70 4.64 -38.53
C LEU A 503 5.02 5.40 -38.80
N ALA A 504 5.13 6.05 -39.96
CA ALA A 504 6.30 6.84 -40.30
C ALA A 504 6.46 8.06 -39.35
N GLU A 505 5.37 8.75 -38.99
CA GLU A 505 5.33 9.81 -37.96
C GLU A 505 5.87 9.31 -36.60
N LEU A 506 5.50 8.08 -36.22
CA LEU A 506 5.93 7.46 -34.97
C LEU A 506 7.37 6.94 -35.01
N GLY A 507 8.05 6.97 -36.16
CA GLY A 507 9.36 6.36 -36.35
C GLY A 507 9.33 4.82 -36.34
N MET A 508 8.17 4.23 -36.61
CA MET A 508 7.96 2.79 -36.65
C MET A 508 8.03 2.25 -38.07
N GLY A 509 8.47 1.01 -38.24
CA GLY A 509 8.29 0.26 -39.49
C GLY A 509 6.92 -0.40 -39.57
N GLY A 510 6.50 -0.81 -40.77
CA GLY A 510 5.23 -1.49 -40.99
C GLY A 510 5.37 -2.76 -41.84
N VAL A 511 4.43 -3.68 -41.67
CA VAL A 511 4.21 -4.82 -42.56
C VAL A 511 2.82 -4.67 -43.19
N LEU A 512 2.76 -4.34 -44.47
CA LEU A 512 1.50 -4.30 -45.23
C LEU A 512 1.21 -5.71 -45.76
N ALA A 513 0.29 -6.38 -45.06
CA ALA A 513 -0.06 -7.78 -45.28
C ALA A 513 -1.38 -7.96 -46.07
N ASP A 514 -1.78 -6.97 -46.86
CA ASP A 514 -2.99 -7.03 -47.68
C ASP A 514 -2.94 -8.20 -48.69
N ASP A 515 -4.11 -8.79 -48.97
CA ASP A 515 -4.27 -9.83 -49.98
C ASP A 515 -3.71 -9.42 -51.35
N MET A 516 -3.33 -10.43 -52.15
CA MET A 516 -2.87 -10.21 -53.52
C MET A 516 -3.95 -9.52 -54.35
N GLY A 517 -3.57 -8.45 -55.07
CA GLY A 517 -4.48 -7.69 -55.93
C GLY A 517 -5.11 -6.46 -55.27
N LEU A 518 -4.97 -6.25 -53.96
CA LEU A 518 -5.50 -5.06 -53.27
C LEU A 518 -4.69 -3.77 -53.54
N GLY A 519 -3.59 -3.85 -54.30
CA GLY A 519 -2.84 -2.68 -54.75
C GLY A 519 -1.79 -2.17 -53.75
N LYS A 520 -1.07 -3.06 -53.07
CA LYS A 520 0.05 -2.73 -52.16
C LYS A 520 1.08 -1.77 -52.79
N THR A 521 1.38 -1.97 -54.07
CA THR A 521 2.28 -1.09 -54.83
C THR A 521 1.74 0.33 -54.94
N LEU A 522 0.46 0.49 -55.31
CA LEU A 522 -0.20 1.80 -55.38
C LEU A 522 -0.23 2.48 -54.00
N GLN A 523 -0.57 1.75 -52.94
CA GLN A 523 -0.54 2.28 -51.58
C GLN A 523 0.87 2.74 -51.18
N THR A 524 1.90 1.97 -51.53
CA THR A 524 3.29 2.33 -51.25
C THR A 524 3.72 3.59 -52.01
N ILE A 525 3.32 3.73 -53.29
CA ILE A 525 3.55 4.94 -54.08
C ILE A 525 2.82 6.14 -53.44
N ALA A 526 1.58 5.94 -52.97
CA ALA A 526 0.83 7.00 -52.30
C ALA A 526 1.49 7.45 -50.99
N VAL A 527 1.99 6.52 -50.16
CA VAL A 527 2.77 6.86 -48.95
C VAL A 527 4.04 7.62 -49.32
N HIS A 528 4.77 7.17 -50.34
CA HIS A 528 5.93 7.90 -50.84
C HIS A 528 5.58 9.35 -51.22
N GLN A 529 4.51 9.55 -51.99
CA GLN A 529 4.06 10.90 -52.38
C GLN A 529 3.68 11.76 -51.18
N LEU A 530 3.00 11.17 -50.18
CA LEU A 530 2.60 11.89 -48.97
C LEU A 530 3.82 12.33 -48.14
N LEU A 531 4.79 11.44 -47.94
CA LEU A 531 6.00 11.72 -47.16
C LEU A 531 7.01 12.64 -47.87
N HIS A 532 6.85 12.87 -49.18
CA HIS A 532 7.62 13.84 -49.96
C HIS A 532 6.81 15.08 -50.36
N GLY A 533 5.55 15.17 -49.93
CA GLY A 533 4.65 16.27 -50.24
C GLY A 533 4.94 17.55 -49.44
N PRO A 534 4.25 18.66 -49.77
CA PRO A 534 4.41 19.94 -49.06
C PRO A 534 4.00 19.87 -47.59
N ASP A 535 3.00 19.04 -47.27
CA ASP A 535 2.47 18.81 -45.92
C ASP A 535 3.02 17.52 -45.29
N ALA A 536 4.20 17.07 -45.74
CA ALA A 536 4.78 15.82 -45.26
C ALA A 536 5.00 15.85 -43.74
N PRO A 537 4.59 14.80 -43.01
CA PRO A 537 4.87 14.72 -41.59
C PRO A 537 6.37 14.62 -41.33
N THR A 538 6.79 15.10 -40.16
CA THR A 538 8.19 14.94 -39.72
C THR A 538 8.44 13.48 -39.36
N VAL A 539 9.24 12.78 -40.18
CA VAL A 539 9.68 11.41 -39.92
C VAL A 539 10.97 11.44 -39.08
N PRO A 540 10.95 11.00 -37.81
CA PRO A 540 12.16 10.98 -36.99
C PRO A 540 13.18 9.97 -37.57
N PRO A 541 14.49 10.24 -37.45
CA PRO A 541 15.51 9.32 -37.93
C PRO A 541 15.50 8.00 -37.14
N LEU A 542 15.49 6.86 -37.85
CA LEU A 542 15.67 5.52 -37.28
C LEU A 542 17.15 5.29 -36.89
N GLY A 543 17.52 5.67 -35.66
CA GLY A 543 18.74 5.22 -34.98
C GLY A 543 20.00 6.08 -35.20
N ARG A 544 20.83 6.13 -34.14
CA ARG A 544 22.14 6.80 -33.98
C ARG A 544 22.41 7.95 -34.94
N SER A 545 21.92 9.13 -34.59
CA SER A 545 22.64 10.38 -34.90
C SER A 545 23.57 10.68 -33.72
N GLU A 546 24.89 10.55 -33.92
CA GLU A 546 25.92 11.03 -32.98
C GLU A 546 26.07 12.57 -33.06
N SER A 547 24.96 13.30 -33.05
CA SER A 547 25.02 14.76 -32.91
C SER A 547 24.95 15.11 -31.43
N PRO A 548 25.98 15.77 -30.85
CA PRO A 548 25.94 16.23 -29.46
C PRO A 548 24.75 17.18 -29.27
N GLU A 549 24.17 17.13 -28.08
CA GLU A 549 23.13 18.02 -27.57
C GLU A 549 23.20 19.41 -28.21
N ALA A 550 22.23 19.71 -29.09
CA ALA A 550 21.97 21.09 -29.46
C ALA A 550 21.41 21.79 -28.21
N PRO A 551 22.01 22.91 -27.76
CA PRO A 551 21.49 23.63 -26.62
C PRO A 551 20.05 24.07 -26.92
N ALA A 552 19.17 23.88 -25.94
CA ALA A 552 17.79 24.36 -25.98
C ALA A 552 17.79 25.88 -26.17
N GLY A 553 17.66 26.36 -27.41
CA GLY A 553 17.67 27.80 -27.69
C GLY A 553 17.95 28.28 -29.11
N SER A 554 18.18 27.43 -30.11
CA SER A 554 18.37 27.88 -31.51
C SER A 554 17.17 27.50 -32.38
N GLY A 555 16.61 28.49 -33.08
CA GLY A 555 15.38 28.41 -33.85
C GLY A 555 15.28 27.24 -34.84
N GLU A 556 14.04 26.92 -35.19
CA GLU A 556 13.62 25.87 -36.13
C GLU A 556 14.49 25.87 -37.39
N THR A 557 15.47 24.97 -37.41
CA THR A 557 16.21 24.67 -38.63
C THR A 557 15.30 23.76 -39.47
N PRO A 558 15.03 24.05 -40.75
CA PRO A 558 14.13 23.23 -41.56
C PRO A 558 14.60 21.78 -41.56
N ALA A 559 13.67 20.86 -41.27
CA ALA A 559 13.96 19.43 -41.19
C ALA A 559 14.63 18.95 -42.49
N ALA A 560 15.74 18.23 -42.35
CA ALA A 560 16.48 17.71 -43.51
C ALA A 560 15.57 16.80 -44.36
N PRO A 561 15.63 16.89 -45.70
CA PRO A 561 14.77 16.13 -46.61
C PRO A 561 14.84 14.62 -46.29
N LEU A 562 13.71 13.93 -46.46
CA LEU A 562 13.55 12.52 -46.09
C LEU A 562 14.58 11.60 -46.78
N GLY A 563 14.90 11.91 -48.04
CA GLY A 563 15.78 11.14 -48.91
C GLY A 563 15.04 10.10 -49.76
N PRO A 564 15.70 9.52 -50.78
CA PRO A 564 15.04 8.70 -51.81
C PRO A 564 14.45 7.41 -51.25
N THR A 565 13.56 6.78 -52.03
CA THR A 565 12.94 5.50 -51.70
C THR A 565 13.66 4.35 -52.40
N LEU A 566 14.07 3.33 -51.63
CA LEU A 566 14.63 2.08 -52.14
C LEU A 566 13.56 0.99 -52.13
N VAL A 567 13.23 0.44 -53.29
CA VAL A 567 12.36 -0.73 -53.43
C VAL A 567 13.22 -1.95 -53.77
N VAL A 568 13.14 -2.97 -52.94
CA VAL A 568 13.78 -4.28 -53.15
C VAL A 568 12.69 -5.28 -53.47
N ALA A 569 12.69 -5.81 -54.70
CA ALA A 569 11.64 -6.71 -55.19
C ALA A 569 12.25 -7.92 -55.94
N PRO A 570 11.48 -8.99 -56.21
CA PRO A 570 11.86 -10.02 -57.17
C PRO A 570 12.18 -9.44 -58.55
N THR A 571 13.09 -10.09 -59.28
CA THR A 571 13.55 -9.61 -60.61
C THR A 571 12.40 -9.40 -61.60
N SER A 572 11.36 -10.23 -61.51
CA SER A 572 10.15 -10.15 -62.34
C SER A 572 9.33 -8.88 -62.10
N LEU A 573 9.38 -8.30 -60.89
CA LEU A 573 8.58 -7.14 -60.50
C LEU A 573 9.24 -5.79 -60.81
N LEU A 574 10.54 -5.77 -61.15
CA LEU A 574 11.25 -4.53 -61.48
C LEU A 574 10.53 -3.69 -62.55
N GLY A 575 10.14 -4.33 -63.66
CA GLY A 575 9.47 -3.63 -64.75
C GLY A 575 8.05 -3.20 -64.39
N THR A 576 7.40 -3.91 -63.46
CA THR A 576 6.07 -3.55 -62.95
C THR A 576 6.14 -2.29 -62.10
N TRP A 577 7.05 -2.23 -61.13
CA TRP A 577 7.30 -1.02 -60.34
C TRP A 577 7.64 0.19 -61.22
N GLU A 578 8.51 0.03 -62.21
CA GLU A 578 8.83 1.12 -63.15
C GLU A 578 7.60 1.64 -63.91
N ARG A 579 6.71 0.76 -64.34
CA ARG A 579 5.47 1.16 -65.04
C ARG A 579 4.47 1.81 -64.09
N GLU A 580 4.29 1.26 -62.90
CA GLU A 580 3.32 1.77 -61.92
C GLU A 580 3.72 3.12 -61.37
N CYS A 581 5.01 3.34 -61.03
CA CYS A 581 5.48 4.66 -60.63
C CYS A 581 5.29 5.68 -61.76
N ARG A 582 5.63 5.36 -63.02
CA ARG A 582 5.40 6.30 -64.15
C ARG A 582 3.91 6.57 -64.41
N ARG A 583 3.03 5.61 -64.11
CA ARG A 583 1.59 5.74 -64.29
C ARG A 583 0.96 6.59 -63.18
N PHE A 584 1.31 6.31 -61.92
CA PHE A 584 0.64 6.86 -60.74
C PHE A 584 1.35 8.07 -60.14
N ALA A 585 2.65 8.25 -60.41
CA ALA A 585 3.44 9.39 -59.95
C ALA A 585 4.43 9.82 -61.08
N PRO A 586 3.92 10.38 -62.19
CA PRO A 586 4.73 10.64 -63.39
C PRO A 586 5.86 11.65 -63.18
N ASP A 587 5.71 12.53 -62.20
CA ASP A 587 6.70 13.57 -61.85
C ASP A 587 7.82 13.03 -60.93
N THR A 588 7.68 11.80 -60.44
CA THR A 588 8.62 11.15 -59.52
C THR A 588 9.70 10.39 -60.31
N PRO A 589 11.00 10.73 -60.16
CA PRO A 589 12.06 10.06 -60.90
C PRO A 589 12.20 8.59 -60.49
N VAL A 590 12.09 7.66 -61.45
CA VAL A 590 12.24 6.21 -61.19
C VAL A 590 13.51 5.69 -61.84
N ARG A 591 14.35 5.02 -61.06
CA ARG A 591 15.61 4.43 -61.53
C ARG A 591 15.71 2.95 -61.20
N ARG A 592 16.01 2.14 -62.22
CA ARG A 592 16.34 0.73 -62.04
C ARG A 592 17.82 0.54 -61.72
N TYR A 593 18.11 0.00 -60.54
CA TYR A 593 19.46 -0.36 -60.12
C TYR A 593 19.69 -1.87 -60.32
N HIS A 594 19.91 -2.28 -61.57
CA HIS A 594 20.11 -3.69 -61.93
C HIS A 594 20.95 -3.87 -63.20
N GLY A 595 21.62 -5.01 -63.36
CA GLY A 595 22.41 -5.31 -64.56
C GLY A 595 23.57 -4.33 -64.76
N ALA A 596 23.85 -3.91 -65.99
CA ALA A 596 24.92 -2.96 -66.28
C ALA A 596 24.61 -1.50 -65.86
N ARG A 597 23.34 -1.18 -65.52
CA ARG A 597 22.88 0.19 -65.21
C ARG A 597 22.82 0.47 -63.70
N ARG A 598 23.81 -0.01 -62.94
CA ARG A 598 23.89 0.19 -61.48
C ARG A 598 24.60 1.50 -61.16
N ASP A 599 23.84 2.59 -61.17
CA ASP A 599 24.33 3.95 -60.87
C ASP A 599 23.36 4.71 -59.94
N LEU A 600 23.94 5.32 -58.89
CA LEU A 600 23.23 6.11 -57.87
C LEU A 600 23.65 7.60 -57.88
N GLY A 601 24.34 8.06 -58.93
CA GLY A 601 24.69 9.48 -59.09
C GLY A 601 23.47 10.37 -59.38
N ASN A 602 23.46 11.59 -58.84
CA ASN A 602 22.43 12.62 -59.10
C ASN A 602 20.99 12.12 -58.90
N LEU A 603 20.71 11.46 -57.76
CA LEU A 603 19.35 11.08 -57.37
C LEU A 603 18.66 12.27 -56.71
N ALA A 604 17.42 12.55 -57.13
CA ALA A 604 16.55 13.49 -56.42
C ALA A 604 16.11 12.90 -55.08
N ASP A 605 15.79 13.76 -54.11
CA ASP A 605 15.36 13.32 -52.78
C ASP A 605 14.03 12.54 -52.81
N ASN A 606 13.17 12.79 -53.79
CA ASN A 606 11.94 12.03 -54.02
C ASN A 606 12.12 10.89 -55.03
N ALA A 607 13.34 10.52 -55.44
CA ALA A 607 13.51 9.46 -56.43
C ALA A 607 13.15 8.07 -55.87
N VAL A 608 12.58 7.22 -56.72
CA VAL A 608 12.34 5.80 -56.43
C VAL A 608 13.38 4.94 -57.14
N VAL A 609 14.16 4.19 -56.37
CA VAL A 609 15.18 3.26 -56.88
C VAL A 609 14.69 1.83 -56.70
N VAL A 610 14.58 1.07 -57.79
CA VAL A 610 14.11 -0.32 -57.77
C VAL A 610 15.27 -1.28 -58.03
N THR A 611 15.48 -2.23 -57.12
CA THR A 611 16.56 -3.23 -57.17
C THR A 611 16.03 -4.62 -56.79
N THR A 612 16.90 -5.64 -56.84
CA THR A 612 16.55 -7.01 -56.45
C THR A 612 17.26 -7.45 -55.18
N TYR A 613 16.70 -8.43 -54.48
CA TYR A 613 17.36 -9.09 -53.35
C TYR A 613 18.76 -9.65 -53.73
N GLY A 614 18.92 -10.12 -54.97
CA GLY A 614 20.21 -10.57 -55.50
C GLY A 614 21.25 -9.46 -55.56
N VAL A 615 20.86 -8.30 -56.10
CA VAL A 615 21.73 -7.11 -56.19
C VAL A 615 21.99 -6.53 -54.82
N LEU A 616 20.97 -6.41 -53.96
CA LEU A 616 21.12 -5.94 -52.58
C LEU A 616 22.19 -6.73 -51.82
N ARG A 617 22.18 -8.07 -51.90
CA ARG A 617 23.21 -8.91 -51.26
C ARG A 617 24.63 -8.58 -51.71
N ARG A 618 24.80 -8.22 -52.99
CA ARG A 618 26.10 -7.94 -53.60
C ARG A 618 26.56 -6.52 -53.31
N ASP A 619 25.65 -5.56 -53.43
CA ASP A 619 25.94 -4.12 -53.49
C ASP A 619 25.49 -3.38 -52.21
N HIS A 620 25.13 -4.08 -51.12
CA HIS A 620 24.70 -3.45 -49.86
C HIS A 620 25.67 -2.40 -49.31
N GLY A 621 26.97 -2.53 -49.58
CA GLY A 621 27.97 -1.53 -49.20
C GLY A 621 27.80 -0.21 -49.94
N GLU A 622 27.54 -0.24 -51.26
CA GLU A 622 27.25 0.98 -52.03
C GLU A 622 25.89 1.57 -51.68
N LEU A 623 24.87 0.71 -51.56
CA LEU A 623 23.53 1.13 -51.14
C LEU A 623 23.55 1.71 -49.71
N GLY A 624 24.44 1.25 -48.84
CA GLY A 624 24.59 1.71 -47.46
C GLY A 624 25.32 3.04 -47.29
N LYS A 625 26.02 3.54 -48.32
CA LYS A 625 26.63 4.88 -48.31
C LYS A 625 25.61 6.02 -48.43
N ARG A 626 24.37 5.69 -48.77
CA ARG A 626 23.26 6.63 -48.92
C ARG A 626 22.28 6.44 -47.76
N THR A 627 21.75 7.55 -47.27
CA THR A 627 20.59 7.52 -46.38
C THR A 627 19.33 7.46 -47.23
N TRP A 628 18.51 6.44 -47.01
CA TRP A 628 17.23 6.29 -47.69
C TRP A 628 16.11 6.85 -46.79
N GLY A 629 15.15 7.50 -47.41
CA GLY A 629 13.94 7.94 -46.72
C GLY A 629 13.05 6.75 -46.40
N ILE A 630 12.73 5.97 -47.43
CA ILE A 630 11.88 4.79 -47.32
C ILE A 630 12.63 3.58 -47.88
N VAL A 631 12.61 2.46 -47.16
CA VAL A 631 13.11 1.17 -47.65
C VAL A 631 11.94 0.19 -47.69
N VAL A 632 11.59 -0.24 -48.90
CA VAL A 632 10.50 -1.16 -49.18
C VAL A 632 11.07 -2.54 -49.53
N ALA A 633 10.58 -3.58 -48.86
CA ALA A 633 10.83 -4.97 -49.20
C ALA A 633 9.56 -5.58 -49.77
N ASP A 634 9.48 -5.70 -51.09
CA ASP A 634 8.35 -6.29 -51.79
C ASP A 634 8.53 -7.81 -51.95
N GLU A 635 7.46 -8.57 -51.73
CA GLU A 635 7.51 -10.02 -51.55
C GLU A 635 8.48 -10.41 -50.40
N ALA A 636 8.24 -9.82 -49.22
CA ALA A 636 9.09 -9.91 -48.04
C ALA A 636 9.31 -11.33 -47.51
N GLN A 637 8.50 -12.32 -47.91
CA GLN A 637 8.77 -13.74 -47.65
C GLN A 637 10.15 -14.19 -48.17
N ALA A 638 10.71 -13.50 -49.17
CA ALA A 638 12.08 -13.73 -49.66
C ALA A 638 13.16 -13.47 -48.59
N VAL A 639 12.84 -12.71 -47.54
CA VAL A 639 13.72 -12.39 -46.41
C VAL A 639 13.15 -12.85 -45.06
N LYS A 640 12.24 -13.83 -45.05
CA LYS A 640 11.63 -14.37 -43.82
C LYS A 640 12.64 -14.91 -42.80
N ASN A 641 13.74 -15.49 -43.30
CA ASN A 641 14.81 -15.98 -42.43
C ASN A 641 15.75 -14.83 -42.02
N PRO A 642 15.77 -14.41 -40.74
CA PRO A 642 16.57 -13.29 -40.26
C PRO A 642 18.08 -13.54 -40.36
N VAL A 643 18.53 -14.80 -40.38
CA VAL A 643 19.96 -15.13 -40.51
C VAL A 643 20.43 -15.17 -41.97
N SER A 644 19.52 -15.09 -42.94
CA SER A 644 19.88 -15.10 -44.36
C SER A 644 20.72 -13.88 -44.74
N ARG A 645 21.63 -14.06 -45.71
CA ARG A 645 22.47 -12.95 -46.20
C ARG A 645 21.63 -11.81 -46.78
N ALA A 646 20.49 -12.11 -47.42
CA ALA A 646 19.57 -11.09 -47.93
C ALA A 646 18.95 -10.25 -46.81
N ALA A 647 18.41 -10.91 -45.76
CA ALA A 647 17.83 -10.21 -44.61
C ALA A 647 18.87 -9.36 -43.87
N ARG A 648 20.08 -9.90 -43.64
CA ARG A 648 21.18 -9.15 -43.02
C ARG A 648 21.63 -7.96 -43.86
N SER A 649 21.75 -8.13 -45.18
CA SER A 649 22.08 -7.02 -46.10
C SER A 649 21.01 -5.95 -46.11
N LEU A 650 19.72 -6.33 -46.08
CA LEU A 650 18.60 -5.39 -46.02
C LEU A 650 18.62 -4.56 -44.73
N ARG A 651 18.81 -5.20 -43.57
CA ARG A 651 18.87 -4.51 -42.25
C ARG A 651 20.04 -3.53 -42.13
N ARG A 652 21.11 -3.73 -42.91
CA ARG A 652 22.29 -2.84 -42.96
C ARG A 652 22.09 -1.59 -43.82
N VAL A 653 21.05 -1.54 -44.64
CA VAL A 653 20.75 -0.34 -45.42
C VAL A 653 20.09 0.70 -44.49
N PRO A 654 20.64 1.93 -44.41
CA PRO A 654 20.05 3.00 -43.60
C PRO A 654 18.71 3.42 -44.21
N GLY A 655 17.65 3.45 -43.42
CA GLY A 655 16.32 3.87 -43.86
C GLY A 655 15.56 4.54 -42.74
N ARG A 656 14.93 5.71 -42.98
CA ARG A 656 14.13 6.43 -41.97
C ARG A 656 12.75 5.81 -41.73
N PHE A 657 12.15 5.23 -42.77
CA PHE A 657 10.92 4.44 -42.70
C PHE A 657 11.12 3.11 -43.43
N ARG A 658 10.60 2.01 -42.87
CA ARG A 658 10.76 0.67 -43.44
C ARG A 658 9.42 -0.01 -43.60
N LEU A 659 9.16 -0.51 -44.81
CA LEU A 659 7.91 -1.15 -45.15
C LEU A 659 8.16 -2.53 -45.76
N ALA A 660 7.56 -3.57 -45.20
CA ALA A 660 7.54 -4.90 -45.80
C ALA A 660 6.18 -5.14 -46.45
N LEU A 661 6.17 -5.60 -47.69
CA LEU A 661 4.95 -5.97 -48.42
C LEU A 661 4.93 -7.49 -48.56
N THR A 662 3.84 -8.12 -48.15
CA THR A 662 3.65 -9.57 -48.30
C THR A 662 2.17 -9.90 -48.42
N GLY A 663 1.83 -10.97 -49.15
CA GLY A 663 0.49 -11.58 -49.09
C GLY A 663 0.37 -12.67 -48.02
N THR A 664 1.49 -13.09 -47.44
CA THR A 664 1.58 -14.18 -46.45
C THR A 664 2.43 -13.69 -45.26
N PRO A 665 1.82 -13.05 -44.24
CA PRO A 665 2.57 -12.45 -43.14
C PRO A 665 3.11 -13.47 -42.12
N VAL A 666 2.45 -14.62 -41.96
CA VAL A 666 2.80 -15.66 -41.00
C VAL A 666 2.77 -17.01 -41.72
N GLU A 667 3.88 -17.76 -41.65
CA GLU A 667 4.01 -19.13 -42.17
C GLU A 667 4.76 -19.99 -41.17
#